data_AF-A0A2D5WJ38-F1
#
_entry.id   AF-A0A2D5WJ38-F1
#
_cell.length_a   1.000
_cell.length_b   1.000
_cell.length_c   1.000
_cell.angle_alpha   90.00
_cell.angle_beta   90.00
_cell.angle_gamma   90.00
#
_symmetry.space_group_name_H-M   'P 1'
#
loop_
_entity.id
_entity.type
_entity.pdbx_description
1 polymer ?
#
loop_
_entity_poly.entity_id
_entity_poly.type
_entity_poly.pdbx_seq_one_letter_code
_entity_poly.pdbx_strand_id
1 'polypeptide(L)'
;MKFFFATLPLAALGFATAAAAPLEARHNEGSGTITVHRDGLAKPLVTQHAAADHRPYLHPIVAPDGNGTLTEYSPGHHRHQTGLYWGFTRVNGRDFFHHPGGDYWKRRGVKVLEAKGESVRWETVYDLLDADGNAVLTETQRWSMRSDGGRHVLDLEWRGQARIDVTIGKYNYGGLFLRMPWKPGTKGRVVNGAREIGAAAEGRRATWLDVGMEIDGRGDWGHIAIFDHPKNGGYPQPWRVDGQLGVGPVRARLGDWKIDRGNTETIRHQVHVYSGTLDNNDLTQRWMRYTGQRGTGVLWGLAQREGRAAEFLTPEAAVAQSTIEPGFAVNAWANEPMITQPMAFCWDDRGRMWVAENRDYESRGGGFSASGDSRILILEDTDRDGVADKRSVFLDGIPFPSAVAVGLGGLWLGAPPNLLFVPDRDGDDRADVDDIEVRLTGWGIRDRHEVVNSLHWGPDGWLYGCQGVFTPSVVGRPRGEGRIFKPGEPYPKSVEFDGEGTAINGGVWRYHPVKDRFEVVAHGFSNPWGIDYDAKGQFFISACVIPHLWHVIPGGVYHRQSGRHFNPYVYSDIRTIADHRHRSAHGGARVYLSDAFPDEYHGKIFMANIHEHAVLTDELVPSGSGFVGKHHKDFMKANNAQWIGFSMEIGPGGDVYVLDWHDADICGKEVLQKNTGRIFRLSPKESLAKNWEGRYADVAKLSDARLIDYQASSSAWHARRARVVLQGRAINGRLANGTHRALKTMFRENKDEDHRLRALWALHVTGGLDEAGLLRNLGDRDAHIRAWSIQLLCEDKSPSGRALEEFAALAKRDSSPVVRLYLASALQRMALDARWAIATGLVSHAGDAADHNLPKLIWYGIEPLVPENPAHAMDLAMASRLPFVTESIARRAVDAGELEALSQALGQAQDDETVAGLLRGFSAGLKGLRDVKAPPSWAATYAKLYGAPLATRVAQILGDTGAAAAMLATLDNAKAKSADRQTALRGLASQDHAGLKGRLVALLEDDALRLDSIRAMANYDEASFPRALLGRYAKLDAGDKSAAIQTLASRPSYGNELTAAIQSGAVPRRDVPAYVVRQLRRVVGPGFVDVWGAVESLSADKAAAFARYRALLTDGALERGNVHNGRAVYERTCFACHKLYGQGGEIGPDITGSNRANLDYILENILNPSGEIPEGYQLLLVTTRGGQTLAGTLASENDQQLVLRVVGLPPVTVAKSEIQSRESIPTSMMPEGLLASLRDRDVIDLIRYLRTTKQVAKPE
;
A
#
# COMPACT_ATOMS: atom_id res chain seq x y z
N MET A 1 -43.97 -30.99 22.25
CA MET A 1 -42.55 -31.39 22.23
C MET A 1 -41.73 -30.14 21.97
N LYS A 2 -40.95 -29.74 22.97
CA LYS A 2 -40.12 -28.52 22.99
C LYS A 2 -38.75 -28.84 22.38
N PHE A 3 -38.39 -28.19 21.28
CA PHE A 3 -37.00 -27.86 20.97
C PHE A 3 -36.99 -26.42 20.42
N PHE A 4 -36.64 -25.50 21.31
CA PHE A 4 -36.48 -24.07 21.05
C PHE A 4 -35.17 -23.84 20.28
N PHE A 5 -35.26 -23.19 19.12
CA PHE A 5 -34.18 -22.34 18.61
C PHE A 5 -34.45 -20.92 19.13
N ALA A 6 -33.67 -20.51 20.12
CA ALA A 6 -33.58 -19.11 20.54
C ALA A 6 -32.46 -18.44 19.74
N THR A 7 -32.79 -17.27 19.22
CA THR A 7 -31.90 -16.26 18.65
C THR A 7 -30.82 -15.85 19.65
N LEU A 8 -29.56 -15.79 19.20
CA LEU A 8 -28.50 -14.97 19.79
C LEU A 8 -27.97 -14.02 18.70
N PRO A 9 -27.66 -12.76 19.03
CA PRO A 9 -27.31 -11.70 18.09
C PRO A 9 -25.85 -11.81 17.62
N LEU A 10 -25.54 -11.20 16.45
CA LEU A 10 -24.16 -10.93 16.03
C LEU A 10 -23.47 -10.03 17.08
N ALA A 11 -22.78 -10.65 18.03
CA ALA A 11 -21.55 -10.09 18.54
C ALA A 11 -20.63 -9.84 17.34
N ALA A 12 -19.87 -8.76 17.37
CA ALA A 12 -18.75 -8.54 16.46
C ALA A 12 -18.05 -9.87 16.15
N LEU A 13 -17.59 -10.09 14.92
CA LEU A 13 -16.40 -10.93 14.72
C LEU A 13 -15.17 -10.19 15.29
N GLY A 14 -15.28 -9.68 16.51
CA GLY A 14 -14.26 -10.04 17.45
C GLY A 14 -14.31 -11.55 17.50
N PHE A 15 -13.18 -12.19 17.23
CA PHE A 15 -12.80 -13.18 18.21
C PHE A 15 -12.99 -12.45 19.54
N ALA A 16 -14.08 -12.73 20.26
CA ALA A 16 -13.95 -12.76 21.68
C ALA A 16 -12.82 -13.78 21.86
N THR A 17 -11.57 -13.29 21.85
CA THR A 17 -10.51 -13.93 22.58
C THR A 17 -11.17 -14.10 23.92
N ALA A 18 -11.64 -15.32 24.22
CA ALA A 18 -12.04 -15.68 25.57
C ALA A 18 -10.98 -15.02 26.42
N ALA A 19 -11.38 -14.03 27.23
CA ALA A 19 -10.44 -13.13 27.89
C ALA A 19 -9.36 -14.03 28.46
N ALA A 20 -8.14 -13.92 27.92
CA ALA A 20 -7.14 -14.96 28.13
C ALA A 20 -7.00 -15.08 29.64
N ALA A 21 -7.18 -16.29 30.16
CA ALA A 21 -7.26 -16.48 31.60
C ALA A 21 -6.03 -15.81 32.26
N PRO A 22 -6.23 -15.10 33.39
CA PRO A 22 -5.20 -14.24 33.95
C PRO A 22 -3.91 -15.03 34.21
N LEU A 23 -2.78 -14.36 33.99
CA LEU A 23 -1.46 -14.93 34.26
C LEU A 23 -1.11 -14.73 35.74
N GLU A 24 -0.37 -15.67 36.31
CA GLU A 24 0.18 -15.56 37.66
C GLU A 24 1.68 -15.89 37.67
N ALA A 25 2.51 -14.94 38.09
CA ALA A 25 3.93 -15.14 38.35
C ALA A 25 4.16 -15.47 39.83
N ARG A 26 4.69 -16.66 40.10
CA ARG A 26 5.01 -17.17 41.44
C ARG A 26 6.52 -17.24 41.63
N HIS A 27 7.04 -16.59 42.68
CA HIS A 27 8.45 -16.66 43.06
C HIS A 27 8.65 -17.71 44.16
N ASN A 28 9.60 -18.62 43.96
CA ASN A 28 10.07 -19.54 44.98
C ASN A 28 11.49 -19.13 45.38
N GLU A 29 11.63 -18.56 46.58
CA GLU A 29 12.92 -18.09 47.10
C GLU A 29 13.93 -19.24 47.31
N GLY A 30 13.45 -20.42 47.73
CA GLY A 30 14.30 -21.57 48.04
C GLY A 30 14.99 -22.16 46.81
N SER A 31 14.30 -22.20 45.66
CA SER A 31 14.88 -22.62 44.38
C SER A 31 15.41 -21.46 43.54
N GLY A 32 15.15 -20.20 43.92
CA GLY A 32 15.48 -19.02 43.12
C GLY A 32 14.77 -19.00 41.76
N THR A 33 13.56 -19.55 41.67
CA THR A 33 12.80 -19.67 40.41
C THR A 33 11.56 -18.80 40.39
N ILE A 34 11.23 -18.23 39.24
CA ILE A 34 9.94 -17.59 38.98
C ILE A 34 9.20 -18.42 37.94
N THR A 35 8.00 -18.88 38.26
CA THR A 35 7.14 -19.66 37.34
C THR A 35 5.93 -18.83 36.95
N VAL A 36 5.62 -18.76 35.66
CA VAL A 36 4.40 -18.12 35.14
C VAL A 36 3.36 -19.18 34.81
N HIS A 37 2.19 -19.07 35.45
CA HIS A 37 1.05 -19.97 35.29
C HIS A 37 -0.11 -19.27 34.59
N ARG A 38 -0.99 -20.06 33.99
CA ARG A 38 -2.29 -19.62 33.47
C ARG A 38 -3.36 -20.53 34.05
N ASP A 39 -4.46 -19.93 34.47
CA ASP A 39 -5.63 -20.68 34.95
C ASP A 39 -6.10 -21.71 33.92
N GLY A 40 -6.29 -22.96 34.37
CA GLY A 40 -6.69 -24.09 33.53
C GLY A 40 -5.54 -24.95 32.99
N LEU A 41 -4.28 -24.55 33.16
CA LEU A 41 -3.11 -25.37 32.79
C LEU A 41 -2.39 -25.93 34.03
N ALA A 42 -1.98 -27.20 33.97
CA ALA A 42 -1.33 -27.89 35.09
C ALA A 42 0.17 -27.57 35.24
N LYS A 43 0.83 -27.14 34.15
CA LYS A 43 2.27 -26.84 34.11
C LYS A 43 2.50 -25.34 33.91
N PRO A 44 3.59 -24.78 34.46
CA PRO A 44 3.97 -23.41 34.16
C PRO A 44 4.31 -23.26 32.67
N LEU A 45 3.92 -22.12 32.10
CA LEU A 45 4.18 -21.78 30.70
C LEU A 45 5.64 -21.37 30.48
N VAL A 46 6.20 -20.65 31.46
CA VAL A 46 7.59 -20.15 31.45
C VAL A 46 8.16 -20.27 32.85
N THR A 47 9.40 -20.76 32.95
CA THR A 47 10.15 -20.78 34.22
C THR A 47 11.46 -20.01 34.07
N GLN A 48 11.64 -18.96 34.87
CA GLN A 48 12.91 -18.26 35.04
C GLN A 48 13.71 -18.91 36.16
N HIS A 49 14.89 -19.41 35.84
CA HIS A 49 15.88 -19.82 36.81
C HIS A 49 16.80 -18.63 37.11
N ALA A 50 16.98 -18.33 38.40
CA ALA A 50 17.81 -17.24 38.88
C ALA A 50 18.57 -17.67 40.16
N ALA A 51 19.46 -18.65 40.03
CA ALA A 51 20.29 -19.15 41.13
C ALA A 51 21.38 -18.14 41.55
N ALA A 52 21.91 -18.28 42.77
CA ALA A 52 22.83 -17.30 43.34
C ALA A 52 24.17 -17.20 42.57
N ASP A 53 24.62 -18.34 42.06
CA ASP A 53 25.95 -18.64 41.50
C ASP A 53 25.86 -19.24 40.09
N HIS A 54 24.80 -18.89 39.36
CA HIS A 54 24.64 -19.28 37.96
C HIS A 54 23.90 -18.19 37.20
N ARG A 55 24.26 -17.95 35.93
CA ARG A 55 23.58 -16.96 35.08
C ARG A 55 22.06 -17.24 34.98
N PRO A 56 21.22 -16.21 34.85
CA PRO A 56 19.78 -16.39 34.68
C PRO A 56 19.42 -16.92 33.29
N TYR A 57 18.41 -17.78 33.21
CA TYR A 57 17.85 -18.31 31.95
C TYR A 57 16.36 -18.68 32.08
N LEU A 58 15.66 -18.75 30.94
CA LEU A 58 14.28 -19.24 30.84
C LEU A 58 14.24 -20.66 30.28
N HIS A 59 13.79 -21.62 31.09
CA HIS A 59 13.52 -23.00 30.70
C HIS A 59 12.66 -23.69 31.78
N PRO A 60 11.65 -24.51 31.43
CA PRO A 60 11.10 -24.68 30.09
C PRO A 60 10.30 -23.44 29.63
N ILE A 61 10.26 -23.23 28.32
CA ILE A 61 9.23 -22.44 27.63
C ILE A 61 8.31 -23.43 26.94
N VAL A 62 7.02 -23.38 27.26
CA VAL A 62 6.00 -24.34 26.80
C VAL A 62 5.13 -23.69 25.73
N ALA A 63 4.60 -24.49 24.80
CA ALA A 63 3.63 -24.03 23.80
C ALA A 63 2.37 -23.40 24.46
N PRO A 64 1.66 -22.49 23.78
CA PRO A 64 0.60 -21.69 24.41
C PRO A 64 -0.62 -22.44 24.94
N ASP A 65 -0.81 -23.67 24.51
CA ASP A 65 -1.86 -24.61 24.96
C ASP A 65 -1.37 -25.52 26.11
N GLY A 66 -0.12 -25.37 26.55
CA GLY A 66 0.50 -26.16 27.61
C GLY A 66 1.12 -27.48 27.13
N ASN A 67 1.04 -27.82 25.84
CA ASN A 67 1.47 -29.11 25.31
C ASN A 67 2.77 -29.00 24.52
N GLY A 68 3.89 -29.41 25.13
CA GLY A 68 5.19 -29.50 24.46
C GLY A 68 6.17 -28.39 24.84
N THR A 69 7.44 -28.76 25.01
CA THR A 69 8.53 -27.87 25.44
C THR A 69 9.34 -27.41 24.24
N LEU A 70 9.55 -26.10 24.14
CA LEU A 70 10.19 -25.44 22.99
C LEU A 70 11.66 -25.10 23.21
N THR A 71 12.16 -25.22 24.44
CA THR A 71 13.54 -24.90 24.80
C THR A 71 14.28 -26.12 25.35
N GLU A 72 15.58 -26.21 25.07
CA GLU A 72 16.42 -27.31 25.54
C GLU A 72 17.17 -26.97 26.83
N TYR A 73 17.29 -27.95 27.74
CA TYR A 73 18.11 -27.81 28.94
C TYR A 73 19.50 -28.39 28.73
N SER A 74 20.54 -27.54 28.75
CA SER A 74 21.96 -27.93 28.74
C SER A 74 22.26 -29.11 27.79
N PRO A 75 22.16 -28.91 26.46
CA PRO A 75 22.38 -29.97 25.48
C PRO A 75 23.77 -30.57 25.64
N GLY A 76 23.91 -31.89 25.46
CA GLY A 76 25.22 -32.56 25.55
C GLY A 76 26.27 -32.00 24.59
N HIS A 77 25.82 -31.46 23.44
CA HIS A 77 26.67 -30.86 22.40
C HIS A 77 27.01 -29.38 22.67
N HIS A 78 26.26 -28.69 23.54
CA HIS A 78 26.48 -27.29 23.94
C HIS A 78 26.11 -27.07 25.42
N ARG A 79 26.82 -27.72 26.35
CA ARG A 79 26.45 -27.79 27.79
C ARG A 79 26.22 -26.44 28.47
N HIS A 80 26.85 -25.38 27.97
CA HIS A 80 26.69 -24.03 28.50
C HIS A 80 25.32 -23.43 28.17
N GLN A 81 24.62 -23.88 27.12
CA GLN A 81 23.44 -23.23 26.57
C GLN A 81 22.15 -23.81 27.15
N THR A 82 21.28 -22.98 27.69
CA THR A 82 20.05 -23.46 28.36
C THR A 82 18.89 -22.54 28.02
N GLY A 83 17.95 -23.07 27.25
CA GLY A 83 16.75 -22.37 26.77
C GLY A 83 17.00 -20.98 26.20
N LEU A 84 16.38 -19.96 26.79
CA LEU A 84 16.59 -18.57 26.42
C LEU A 84 17.41 -17.86 27.50
N TYR A 85 18.60 -17.38 27.15
CA TYR A 85 19.57 -16.83 28.10
C TYR A 85 20.35 -15.65 27.52
N TRP A 86 21.12 -14.97 28.37
CA TRP A 86 21.97 -13.85 27.98
C TRP A 86 23.45 -14.15 28.23
N GLY A 87 24.35 -13.66 27.37
CA GLY A 87 25.79 -13.72 27.62
C GLY A 87 26.62 -13.03 26.55
N PHE A 88 27.82 -12.55 26.91
CA PHE A 88 28.78 -11.92 25.99
C PHE A 88 30.11 -12.67 26.01
N THR A 89 30.75 -12.83 24.85
CA THR A 89 31.97 -13.64 24.74
C THR A 89 33.27 -12.88 25.07
N ARG A 90 33.28 -11.55 24.93
CA ARG A 90 34.52 -10.76 25.07
C ARG A 90 34.30 -9.45 25.84
N VAL A 91 33.91 -9.55 27.10
CA VAL A 91 33.76 -8.39 27.99
C VAL A 91 35.14 -8.10 28.61
N ASN A 92 35.81 -7.05 28.16
CA ASN A 92 37.22 -6.77 28.49
C ASN A 92 38.14 -8.00 28.30
N GLY A 93 37.86 -8.80 27.25
CA GLY A 93 38.60 -10.02 26.95
C GLY A 93 38.15 -11.29 27.69
N ARG A 94 37.24 -11.19 28.67
CA ARG A 94 36.69 -12.33 29.43
C ARG A 94 35.39 -12.86 28.82
N ASP A 95 35.22 -14.19 28.83
CA ASP A 95 34.10 -14.91 28.19
C ASP A 95 32.99 -15.29 29.17
N PHE A 96 31.87 -14.59 29.11
CA PHE A 96 30.68 -14.85 29.92
C PHE A 96 29.63 -15.69 29.19
N PHE A 97 29.83 -15.97 27.89
CA PHE A 97 28.89 -16.75 27.09
C PHE A 97 29.07 -18.25 27.34
N HIS A 98 30.31 -18.72 27.42
CA HIS A 98 30.62 -20.14 27.65
C HIS A 98 30.75 -20.51 29.13
N HIS A 99 30.87 -19.52 30.03
CA HIS A 99 31.09 -19.73 31.47
C HIS A 99 29.90 -19.18 32.29
N PRO A 100 28.88 -20.02 32.59
CA PRO A 100 27.67 -19.61 33.30
C PRO A 100 27.78 -19.64 34.84
N GLY A 101 28.91 -20.07 35.40
CA GLY A 101 29.09 -20.35 36.83
C GLY A 101 29.34 -19.13 37.73
N GLY A 102 29.42 -19.38 39.04
CA GLY A 102 29.48 -18.36 40.09
C GLY A 102 30.77 -17.54 40.16
N ASP A 103 31.82 -18.02 39.51
CA ASP A 103 33.09 -17.32 39.28
C ASP A 103 32.99 -16.24 38.17
N TYR A 104 31.86 -16.19 37.47
CA TYR A 104 31.53 -15.18 36.46
C TYR A 104 30.25 -14.41 36.80
N TRP A 105 29.29 -15.05 37.46
CA TRP A 105 27.94 -14.50 37.68
C TRP A 105 27.55 -14.53 39.14
N LYS A 106 27.13 -13.38 39.68
CA LYS A 106 26.65 -13.29 41.07
C LYS A 106 25.30 -12.59 41.16
N ARG A 107 24.29 -13.28 41.68
CA ARG A 107 22.95 -12.73 41.85
C ARG A 107 22.93 -11.61 42.88
N ARG A 108 22.30 -10.48 42.53
CA ARG A 108 22.06 -9.33 43.41
C ARG A 108 20.61 -9.21 43.86
N GLY A 109 19.67 -9.62 43.02
CA GLY A 109 18.25 -9.54 43.35
C GLY A 109 17.36 -10.26 42.36
N VAL A 110 16.20 -10.69 42.85
CA VAL A 110 15.11 -11.28 42.06
C VAL A 110 13.81 -10.71 42.61
N LYS A 111 12.96 -10.18 41.75
CA LYS A 111 11.71 -9.53 42.16
C LYS A 111 10.59 -9.80 41.17
N VAL A 112 9.41 -10.17 41.67
CA VAL A 112 8.16 -10.10 40.91
C VAL A 112 7.62 -8.68 41.03
N LEU A 113 7.50 -7.98 39.91
CA LEU A 113 7.04 -6.61 39.82
C LEU A 113 5.52 -6.53 39.67
N GLU A 114 4.93 -7.49 38.95
CA GLU A 114 3.50 -7.62 38.73
C GLU A 114 3.15 -9.11 38.75
N ALA A 115 2.47 -9.54 39.81
CA ALA A 115 2.29 -10.96 40.10
C ALA A 115 1.07 -11.58 39.43
N LYS A 116 0.02 -10.80 39.13
CA LYS A 116 -1.22 -11.27 38.52
C LYS A 116 -1.83 -10.22 37.60
N GLY A 117 -2.42 -10.66 36.48
CA GLY A 117 -3.16 -9.80 35.57
C GLY A 117 -3.19 -10.33 34.14
N GLU A 118 -3.59 -9.47 33.19
CA GLU A 118 -3.47 -9.75 31.75
C GLU A 118 -2.00 -9.82 31.30
N SER A 119 -1.11 -9.17 32.06
CA SER A 119 0.33 -9.31 31.98
C SER A 119 0.94 -9.54 33.37
N VAL A 120 2.07 -10.24 33.40
CA VAL A 120 2.91 -10.38 34.60
C VAL A 120 4.30 -9.85 34.31
N ARG A 121 5.02 -9.37 35.32
CA ARG A 121 6.34 -8.77 35.17
C ARG A 121 7.28 -9.18 36.29
N TRP A 122 8.53 -9.48 35.96
CA TRP A 122 9.59 -9.80 36.92
C TRP A 122 10.94 -9.22 36.50
N GLU A 123 11.87 -9.19 37.45
CA GLU A 123 13.22 -8.65 37.29
C GLU A 123 14.25 -9.56 37.96
N THR A 124 15.41 -9.71 37.31
CA THR A 124 16.61 -10.34 37.88
C THR A 124 17.82 -9.43 37.71
N VAL A 125 18.66 -9.33 38.75
CA VAL A 125 19.85 -8.48 38.77
C VAL A 125 21.08 -9.33 39.09
N TYR A 126 22.14 -9.23 38.28
CA TYR A 126 23.40 -9.98 38.41
C TYR A 126 24.61 -9.08 38.23
N ASP A 127 25.68 -9.35 38.96
CA ASP A 127 27.02 -8.81 38.68
C ASP A 127 27.79 -9.82 37.80
N LEU A 128 28.39 -9.32 36.72
CA LEU A 128 29.40 -10.01 35.92
C LEU A 128 30.77 -9.72 36.53
N LEU A 129 31.52 -10.76 36.89
CA LEU A 129 32.74 -10.67 37.68
C LEU A 129 34.02 -10.77 36.84
N ASP A 130 35.05 -10.00 37.18
CA ASP A 130 36.41 -10.21 36.69
C ASP A 130 37.09 -11.41 37.38
N ALA A 131 38.37 -11.65 37.06
CA ALA A 131 39.14 -12.74 37.63
C ALA A 131 39.36 -12.63 39.15
N ASP A 132 39.29 -11.40 39.69
CA ASP A 132 39.48 -11.12 41.11
C ASP A 132 38.15 -11.11 41.88
N GLY A 133 37.03 -11.38 41.18
CA GLY A 133 35.69 -11.40 41.76
C GLY A 133 35.04 -10.02 41.90
N ASN A 134 35.60 -8.97 41.30
CA ASN A 134 35.01 -7.63 41.29
C ASN A 134 33.97 -7.51 40.17
N ALA A 135 32.89 -6.76 40.43
CA ALA A 135 31.86 -6.52 39.43
C ALA A 135 32.39 -5.59 38.32
N VAL A 136 32.37 -6.09 37.07
CA VAL A 136 32.70 -5.34 35.84
C VAL A 136 31.45 -4.67 35.27
N LEU A 137 30.32 -5.38 35.27
CA LEU A 137 29.04 -4.94 34.75
C LEU A 137 27.94 -5.46 35.67
N THR A 138 26.99 -4.62 36.06
CA THR A 138 25.75 -5.07 36.70
C THR A 138 24.66 -5.17 35.63
N GLU A 139 24.19 -6.38 35.39
CA GLU A 139 23.08 -6.71 34.51
C GLU A 139 21.74 -6.65 35.26
N THR A 140 20.73 -6.07 34.63
CA THR A 140 19.32 -6.17 35.02
C THR A 140 18.49 -6.65 33.84
N GLN A 141 17.82 -7.79 33.99
CA GLN A 141 16.83 -8.28 33.03
C GLN A 141 15.43 -8.03 33.57
N ARG A 142 14.64 -7.24 32.85
CA ARG A 142 13.20 -7.07 33.10
C ARG A 142 12.41 -7.81 32.05
N TRP A 143 11.57 -8.73 32.51
CA TRP A 143 10.70 -9.53 31.67
C TRP A 143 9.26 -9.17 31.97
N SER A 144 8.44 -9.01 30.93
CA SER A 144 6.98 -9.07 31.05
C SER A 144 6.39 -10.07 30.08
N MET A 145 5.38 -10.80 30.51
CA MET A 145 4.68 -11.79 29.67
C MET A 145 3.20 -11.46 29.61
N ARG A 146 2.63 -11.54 28.41
CA ARG A 146 1.18 -11.44 28.17
C ARG A 146 0.69 -12.52 27.21
N SER A 147 -0.61 -12.74 27.20
CA SER A 147 -1.29 -13.63 26.25
C SER A 147 -1.89 -12.83 25.08
N ASP A 148 -1.76 -13.32 23.85
CA ASP A 148 -2.30 -12.64 22.66
C ASP A 148 -2.73 -13.67 21.59
N GLY A 149 -4.04 -13.89 21.42
CA GLY A 149 -4.60 -14.65 20.30
C GLY A 149 -3.98 -16.04 20.08
N GLY A 150 -3.80 -16.84 21.14
CA GLY A 150 -3.16 -18.15 21.06
C GLY A 150 -1.63 -18.13 21.12
N ARG A 151 -1.01 -16.98 21.44
CA ARG A 151 0.44 -16.83 21.67
C ARG A 151 0.74 -16.37 23.09
N HIS A 152 2.00 -16.53 23.50
CA HIS A 152 2.55 -15.75 24.61
C HIS A 152 3.63 -14.82 24.10
N VAL A 153 3.56 -13.57 24.53
CA VAL A 153 4.50 -12.53 24.13
C VAL A 153 5.31 -12.11 25.35
N LEU A 154 6.62 -12.30 25.29
CA LEU A 154 7.57 -11.90 26.31
C LEU A 154 8.33 -10.65 25.85
N ASP A 155 8.27 -9.57 26.61
CA ASP A 155 9.12 -8.40 26.40
C ASP A 155 10.34 -8.49 27.33
N LEU A 156 11.53 -8.28 26.77
CA LEU A 156 12.79 -8.18 27.48
C LEU A 156 13.32 -6.74 27.38
N GLU A 157 13.59 -6.13 28.54
CA GLU A 157 14.50 -4.99 28.66
C GLU A 157 15.75 -5.43 29.44
N TRP A 158 16.88 -5.53 28.75
CA TRP A 158 18.19 -5.80 29.33
C TRP A 158 18.90 -4.47 29.58
N ARG A 159 19.44 -4.27 30.79
CA ARG A 159 20.23 -3.10 31.16
C ARG A 159 21.59 -3.54 31.72
N GLY A 160 22.67 -3.08 31.11
CA GLY A 160 24.03 -3.31 31.60
C GLY A 160 24.64 -2.01 32.10
N GLN A 161 24.78 -1.87 33.42
CA GLN A 161 25.47 -0.75 34.05
C GLN A 161 26.96 -1.08 34.24
N ALA A 162 27.82 -0.32 33.57
CA ALA A 162 29.27 -0.47 33.65
C ALA A 162 29.80 -0.02 35.02
N ARG A 163 30.51 -0.90 35.72
CA ARG A 163 31.18 -0.60 37.01
C ARG A 163 32.61 -0.12 36.80
N ILE A 164 33.21 -0.55 35.71
CA ILE A 164 34.46 -0.07 35.11
C ILE A 164 34.19 0.22 33.63
N ASP A 165 35.16 0.76 32.89
CA ASP A 165 35.00 0.86 31.43
C ASP A 165 34.90 -0.54 30.82
N VAL A 166 33.83 -0.80 30.09
CA VAL A 166 33.54 -2.09 29.48
C VAL A 166 33.68 -1.99 27.97
N THR A 167 34.52 -2.82 27.38
CA THR A 167 34.58 -3.08 25.94
C THR A 167 34.02 -4.47 25.66
N ILE A 168 33.03 -4.55 24.78
CA ILE A 168 32.53 -5.81 24.23
C ILE A 168 33.17 -5.98 22.87
N GLY A 169 34.13 -6.91 22.78
CA GLY A 169 34.92 -7.15 21.58
C GLY A 169 34.17 -7.89 20.48
N LYS A 170 34.60 -7.69 19.23
CA LYS A 170 34.03 -8.31 18.04
C LYS A 170 34.03 -9.83 18.15
N TYR A 171 32.85 -10.45 17.97
CA TYR A 171 32.70 -11.91 18.00
C TYR A 171 31.38 -12.37 17.33
N ASN A 172 31.28 -13.68 17.05
CA ASN A 172 30.13 -14.29 16.38
C ASN A 172 28.95 -14.64 17.32
N TYR A 173 29.18 -14.56 18.64
CA TYR A 173 28.20 -14.76 19.72
C TYR A 173 28.24 -13.60 20.71
N GLY A 174 27.07 -13.16 21.18
CA GLY A 174 26.95 -12.16 22.23
C GLY A 174 25.58 -11.48 22.25
N GLY A 175 24.93 -11.45 23.43
CA GLY A 175 23.59 -10.91 23.65
C GLY A 175 22.60 -11.99 24.09
N LEU A 176 21.35 -11.83 23.67
CA LEU A 176 20.28 -12.82 23.86
C LEU A 176 20.53 -14.03 22.95
N PHE A 177 20.35 -15.24 23.48
CA PHE A 177 20.49 -16.47 22.69
C PHE A 177 19.45 -17.50 23.10
N LEU A 178 18.84 -18.12 22.08
CA LEU A 178 17.84 -19.16 22.19
C LEU A 178 18.41 -20.49 21.72
N ARG A 179 18.15 -21.54 22.50
CA ARG A 179 18.37 -22.94 22.11
C ARG A 179 17.06 -23.72 22.16
N MET A 180 16.62 -24.20 21.00
CA MET A 180 15.54 -25.18 20.90
C MET A 180 16.10 -26.62 20.92
N PRO A 181 15.28 -27.63 21.28
CA PRO A 181 15.69 -29.03 21.27
C PRO A 181 16.19 -29.50 19.89
N TRP A 182 17.41 -30.02 19.83
CA TRP A 182 17.99 -30.50 18.58
C TRP A 182 18.70 -31.86 18.70
N LYS A 183 18.46 -32.73 17.72
CA LYS A 183 19.23 -33.94 17.44
C LYS A 183 19.38 -34.10 15.92
N PRO A 184 20.38 -34.84 15.43
CA PRO A 184 20.48 -35.16 14.01
C PRO A 184 19.14 -35.71 13.48
N GLY A 185 18.62 -35.11 12.40
CA GLY A 185 17.33 -35.46 11.81
C GLY A 185 16.11 -34.71 12.37
N THR A 186 16.27 -33.82 13.36
CA THR A 186 15.16 -32.93 13.80
C THR A 186 14.66 -32.08 12.63
N LYS A 187 13.36 -32.16 12.33
CA LYS A 187 12.71 -31.25 11.39
C LYS A 187 12.51 -29.90 12.05
N GLY A 188 13.30 -28.91 11.62
CA GLY A 188 13.18 -27.54 12.07
C GLY A 188 13.66 -26.56 11.01
N ARG A 189 13.25 -25.30 11.15
CA ARG A 189 13.50 -24.24 10.16
C ARG A 189 13.71 -22.91 10.87
N VAL A 190 14.67 -22.14 10.39
CA VAL A 190 14.90 -20.74 10.76
C VAL A 190 14.51 -19.85 9.60
N VAL A 191 13.76 -18.77 9.87
CA VAL A 191 13.35 -17.76 8.88
C VAL A 191 13.46 -16.38 9.50
N ASN A 192 14.03 -15.39 8.79
CA ASN A 192 14.12 -14.02 9.30
C ASN A 192 13.18 -13.03 8.59
N GLY A 193 13.12 -11.80 9.09
CA GLY A 193 12.30 -10.73 8.52
C GLY A 193 12.72 -10.24 7.13
N ALA A 194 13.86 -10.69 6.62
CA ALA A 194 14.28 -10.54 5.23
C ALA A 194 13.98 -11.79 4.38
N ARG A 195 13.27 -12.78 4.94
CA ARG A 195 12.88 -14.07 4.34
C ARG A 195 14.04 -15.00 4.03
N GLU A 196 15.20 -14.77 4.62
CA GLU A 196 16.33 -15.69 4.51
C GLU A 196 16.08 -16.92 5.40
N ILE A 197 16.41 -18.10 4.89
CA ILE A 197 16.09 -19.38 5.52
C ILE A 197 17.36 -20.13 5.92
N GLY A 198 17.39 -20.69 7.13
CA GLY A 198 18.48 -21.54 7.62
C GLY A 198 19.82 -20.82 7.59
N ALA A 199 20.82 -21.41 6.94
CA ALA A 199 22.16 -20.85 6.82
C ALA A 199 22.20 -19.50 6.08
N ALA A 200 21.22 -19.20 5.21
CA ALA A 200 21.16 -17.91 4.53
C ALA A 200 20.93 -16.74 5.48
N ALA A 201 20.28 -16.97 6.64
CA ALA A 201 20.01 -15.95 7.65
C ALA A 201 21.23 -15.68 8.58
N GLU A 202 22.29 -16.49 8.49
CA GLU A 202 23.48 -16.37 9.33
C GLU A 202 24.25 -15.07 9.03
N GLY A 203 24.49 -14.27 10.05
CA GLY A 203 25.17 -12.98 9.97
C GLY A 203 24.39 -11.86 9.30
N ARG A 204 23.17 -12.13 8.83
CA ARG A 204 22.35 -11.16 8.11
C ARG A 204 21.57 -10.27 9.06
N ARG A 205 21.32 -9.03 8.62
CA ARG A 205 20.58 -8.03 9.38
C ARG A 205 19.08 -8.16 9.08
N ALA A 206 18.28 -8.43 10.09
CA ALA A 206 16.84 -8.54 9.95
C ALA A 206 16.12 -7.98 11.18
N THR A 207 14.89 -7.52 11.00
CA THR A 207 14.08 -6.92 12.06
C THR A 207 13.57 -7.93 13.09
N TRP A 208 13.44 -9.19 12.68
CA TRP A 208 13.05 -10.32 13.51
C TRP A 208 13.60 -11.63 12.93
N LEU A 209 13.63 -12.68 13.74
CA LEU A 209 13.95 -14.05 13.32
C LEU A 209 13.05 -15.05 14.06
N ASP A 210 12.48 -16.00 13.31
CA ASP A 210 11.70 -17.13 13.80
C ASP A 210 12.49 -18.44 13.69
N VAL A 211 12.37 -19.28 14.70
CA VAL A 211 12.80 -20.68 14.66
C VAL A 211 11.63 -21.58 15.03
N GLY A 212 11.29 -22.50 14.14
CA GLY A 212 10.21 -23.47 14.29
C GLY A 212 10.70 -24.90 14.20
N MET A 213 10.05 -25.81 14.92
CA MET A 213 10.36 -27.25 14.86
C MET A 213 9.13 -28.12 15.12
N GLU A 214 9.21 -29.38 14.66
CA GLU A 214 8.30 -30.45 15.06
C GLU A 214 8.48 -30.77 16.54
N ILE A 215 7.37 -31.00 17.25
CA ILE A 215 7.36 -31.32 18.68
C ILE A 215 6.69 -32.68 18.87
N ASP A 216 7.34 -33.55 19.63
CA ASP A 216 6.81 -34.87 19.94
C ASP A 216 5.39 -34.78 20.53
N GLY A 217 4.45 -35.50 19.90
CA GLY A 217 3.04 -35.55 20.32
C GLY A 217 2.14 -34.47 19.72
N ARG A 218 2.64 -33.64 18.79
CA ARG A 218 1.84 -32.61 18.07
C ARG A 218 1.77 -32.87 16.57
N GLY A 219 0.68 -32.44 15.94
CA GLY A 219 0.51 -32.44 14.48
C GLY A 219 0.94 -31.13 13.79
N ASP A 220 1.22 -30.10 14.58
CA ASP A 220 1.68 -28.77 14.16
C ASP A 220 3.08 -28.45 14.71
N TRP A 221 3.74 -27.45 14.14
CA TRP A 221 5.07 -27.01 14.59
C TRP A 221 4.93 -26.03 15.74
N GLY A 222 5.92 -25.98 16.64
CA GLY A 222 6.05 -24.90 17.61
C GLY A 222 7.20 -23.97 17.27
N HIS A 223 7.01 -22.70 17.59
CA HIS A 223 7.78 -21.58 17.10
C HIS A 223 8.18 -20.64 18.24
N ILE A 224 9.39 -20.10 18.14
CA ILE A 224 9.84 -18.94 18.91
C ILE A 224 10.42 -17.90 17.95
N ALA A 225 9.77 -16.73 17.87
CA ALA A 225 10.25 -15.59 17.12
C ALA A 225 10.83 -14.51 18.04
N ILE A 226 12.01 -13.99 17.72
CA ILE A 226 12.69 -12.91 18.45
C ILE A 226 12.67 -11.65 17.58
N PHE A 227 12.21 -10.54 18.15
CA PHE A 227 12.13 -9.23 17.49
C PHE A 227 13.27 -8.33 17.98
N ASP A 228 13.95 -7.68 17.04
CA ASP A 228 14.92 -6.61 17.34
C ASP A 228 14.21 -5.25 17.39
N HIS A 229 14.76 -4.32 18.16
CA HIS A 229 14.14 -3.01 18.39
C HIS A 229 15.00 -1.87 17.82
N PRO A 230 14.42 -0.89 17.11
CA PRO A 230 15.10 0.36 16.70
C PRO A 230 15.78 1.18 17.81
N LYS A 231 15.56 0.85 19.10
CA LYS A 231 16.24 1.48 20.23
C LYS A 231 17.64 0.91 20.44
N ASN A 232 17.93 -0.27 19.90
CA ASN A 232 19.15 -1.02 20.17
C ASN A 232 20.32 -0.47 19.35
N GLY A 233 21.51 -0.42 19.95
CA GLY A 233 22.72 -0.11 19.19
C GLY A 233 22.95 -1.18 18.11
N GLY A 234 23.37 -0.73 16.92
CA GLY A 234 23.60 -1.61 15.77
C GLY A 234 22.33 -2.08 15.04
N TYR A 235 21.15 -1.56 15.37
CA TYR A 235 19.87 -1.98 14.77
C TYR A 235 19.81 -1.79 13.23
N PRO A 236 19.17 -2.72 12.48
CA PRO A 236 18.87 -4.09 12.90
C PRO A 236 20.18 -4.85 13.16
N GLN A 237 20.26 -5.58 14.27
CA GLN A 237 21.45 -6.36 14.60
C GLN A 237 21.56 -7.56 13.64
N PRO A 238 22.78 -8.00 13.31
CA PRO A 238 22.96 -9.24 12.57
C PRO A 238 22.60 -10.44 13.45
N TRP A 239 22.09 -11.51 12.84
CA TRP A 239 21.65 -12.72 13.55
C TRP A 239 22.74 -13.79 13.55
N ARG A 240 22.83 -14.57 14.64
CA ARG A 240 23.51 -15.86 14.66
C ARG A 240 22.48 -16.95 14.42
N VAL A 241 22.77 -17.86 13.50
CA VAL A 241 22.08 -19.11 13.18
C VAL A 241 23.15 -20.20 13.09
N ASP A 242 23.11 -21.15 14.00
CA ASP A 242 24.20 -22.12 14.15
C ASP A 242 23.98 -23.47 13.46
N GLY A 243 22.83 -23.66 12.82
CA GLY A 243 22.45 -24.91 12.15
C GLY A 243 21.93 -26.02 13.06
N GLN A 244 21.85 -25.78 14.38
CA GLN A 244 21.39 -26.74 15.40
C GLN A 244 20.23 -26.14 16.23
N LEU A 245 19.40 -25.30 15.58
CA LEU A 245 18.30 -24.54 16.20
C LEU A 245 18.74 -23.62 17.36
N GLY A 246 19.98 -23.12 17.27
CA GLY A 246 20.51 -22.06 18.11
C GLY A 246 20.51 -20.72 17.37
N VAL A 247 19.82 -19.73 17.93
CA VAL A 247 19.65 -18.42 17.29
C VAL A 247 19.74 -17.26 18.26
N GLY A 248 20.22 -16.10 17.80
CA GLY A 248 20.21 -14.88 18.61
C GLY A 248 20.73 -13.64 17.89
N PRO A 249 20.30 -12.42 18.26
CA PRO A 249 20.85 -11.18 17.72
C PRO A 249 22.26 -10.93 18.28
N VAL A 250 23.20 -10.47 17.44
CA VAL A 250 24.62 -10.32 17.80
C VAL A 250 25.22 -8.99 17.32
N ARG A 251 24.98 -7.90 18.06
CA ARG A 251 25.64 -6.60 17.81
C ARG A 251 27.16 -6.70 17.64
N ALA A 252 27.81 -7.58 18.41
CA ALA A 252 29.27 -7.74 18.43
C ALA A 252 29.87 -8.13 17.06
N ARG A 253 29.09 -8.59 16.07
CA ARG A 253 29.62 -8.85 14.72
C ARG A 253 29.99 -7.58 13.96
N LEU A 254 29.36 -6.45 14.30
CA LEU A 254 29.60 -5.16 13.65
C LEU A 254 30.98 -4.58 14.00
N GLY A 255 31.57 -5.00 15.12
CA GLY A 255 32.82 -4.48 15.65
C GLY A 255 32.80 -4.38 17.17
N ASP A 256 33.90 -3.88 17.72
CA ASP A 256 34.02 -3.56 19.14
C ASP A 256 33.07 -2.42 19.53
N TRP A 257 32.51 -2.47 20.72
CA TRP A 257 31.71 -1.37 21.26
C TRP A 257 31.90 -1.24 22.77
N LYS A 258 31.65 -0.04 23.31
CA LYS A 258 32.03 0.33 24.68
C LYS A 258 30.83 0.81 25.51
N ILE A 259 30.93 0.62 26.82
CA ILE A 259 30.07 1.22 27.85
C ILE A 259 31.02 1.84 28.89
N ASP A 260 31.05 3.18 28.95
CA ASP A 260 31.92 3.88 29.90
C ASP A 260 31.45 3.66 31.34
N ARG A 261 32.39 3.71 32.28
CA ARG A 261 32.11 3.57 33.71
C ARG A 261 30.96 4.48 34.16
N GLY A 262 29.98 3.90 34.85
CA GLY A 262 28.80 4.60 35.35
C GLY A 262 27.64 4.69 34.35
N ASN A 263 27.91 4.52 33.05
CA ASN A 263 26.87 4.51 32.02
C ASN A 263 26.11 3.18 31.99
N THR A 264 24.91 3.22 31.44
CA THR A 264 24.03 2.06 31.28
C THR A 264 23.63 1.90 29.83
N GLU A 265 23.94 0.74 29.23
CA GLU A 265 23.39 0.36 27.93
C GLU A 265 22.03 -0.34 28.13
N THR A 266 21.08 -0.10 27.23
CA THR A 266 19.78 -0.78 27.25
C THR A 266 19.46 -1.45 25.92
N ILE A 267 19.20 -2.76 25.95
CA ILE A 267 18.83 -3.56 24.79
C ILE A 267 17.43 -4.13 24.99
N ARG A 268 16.61 -4.13 23.94
CA ARG A 268 15.20 -4.52 23.97
C ARG A 268 14.89 -5.58 22.94
N HIS A 269 14.20 -6.64 23.35
CA HIS A 269 13.68 -7.66 22.46
C HIS A 269 12.22 -7.99 22.83
N GLN A 270 11.46 -8.49 21.86
CA GLN A 270 10.17 -9.11 22.11
C GLN A 270 10.21 -10.53 21.55
N VAL A 271 9.76 -11.50 22.33
CA VAL A 271 9.78 -12.92 21.98
C VAL A 271 8.33 -13.39 21.85
N HIS A 272 7.98 -14.00 20.74
CA HIS A 272 6.67 -14.58 20.48
C HIS A 272 6.78 -16.10 20.50
N VAL A 273 5.96 -16.74 21.33
CA VAL A 273 5.87 -18.19 21.46
C VAL A 273 4.52 -18.64 20.93
N TYR A 274 4.51 -19.52 19.92
CA TYR A 274 3.27 -19.98 19.26
C TYR A 274 3.40 -21.36 18.61
N SER A 275 2.27 -21.93 18.19
CA SER A 275 2.21 -23.18 17.41
C SER A 275 1.36 -22.97 16.16
N GLY A 276 1.60 -23.76 15.11
CA GLY A 276 0.89 -23.69 13.84
C GLY A 276 1.81 -23.39 12.66
N THR A 277 1.25 -22.78 11.61
CA THR A 277 2.01 -22.39 10.41
C THR A 277 2.66 -21.03 10.60
N LEU A 278 3.92 -20.89 10.18
CA LEU A 278 4.61 -19.61 10.12
C LEU A 278 3.91 -18.65 9.14
N ASP A 279 3.51 -17.48 9.62
CA ASP A 279 3.03 -16.36 8.81
C ASP A 279 3.97 -15.15 8.97
N ASN A 280 4.77 -14.91 7.93
CA ASN A 280 5.74 -13.81 7.88
C ASN A 280 5.06 -12.43 7.92
N ASN A 281 3.85 -12.30 7.35
CA ASN A 281 3.11 -11.06 7.34
C ASN A 281 2.61 -10.75 8.75
N ASP A 282 2.02 -11.73 9.44
CA ASP A 282 1.61 -11.57 10.85
C ASP A 282 2.80 -11.20 11.75
N LEU A 283 3.94 -11.89 11.64
CA LEU A 283 5.15 -11.53 12.41
C LEU A 283 5.65 -10.12 12.11
N THR A 284 5.65 -9.70 10.84
CA THR A 284 6.06 -8.35 10.45
C THR A 284 5.08 -7.30 10.95
N GLN A 285 3.77 -7.55 10.90
CA GLN A 285 2.74 -6.68 11.47
C GLN A 285 2.88 -6.57 12.99
N ARG A 286 3.14 -7.69 13.67
CA ARG A 286 3.40 -7.72 15.12
C ARG A 286 4.67 -6.95 15.48
N TRP A 287 5.74 -7.12 14.72
CA TRP A 287 6.97 -6.36 14.89
C TRP A 287 6.75 -4.86 14.68
N MET A 288 5.97 -4.47 13.66
CA MET A 288 5.57 -3.08 13.43
C MET A 288 4.75 -2.53 14.60
N ARG A 289 3.82 -3.31 15.16
CA ARG A 289 3.08 -2.95 16.39
C ARG A 289 4.00 -2.79 17.60
N TYR A 290 4.96 -3.70 17.79
CA TYR A 290 5.92 -3.65 18.91
C TYR A 290 6.83 -2.42 18.84
N THR A 291 7.36 -2.12 17.66
CA THR A 291 8.36 -1.07 17.47
C THR A 291 7.78 0.30 17.15
N GLY A 292 6.49 0.36 16.78
CA GLY A 292 5.82 1.58 16.31
C GLY A 292 6.22 2.01 14.90
N GLN A 293 6.87 1.14 14.11
CA GLN A 293 7.23 1.39 12.71
C GLN A 293 6.00 1.21 11.79
N ARG A 294 5.88 2.01 10.72
CA ARG A 294 4.76 1.93 9.77
C ARG A 294 5.26 1.69 8.35
N GLY A 295 5.31 0.42 7.99
CA GLY A 295 5.72 -0.04 6.67
C GLY A 295 7.20 -0.38 6.56
N THR A 296 7.60 -0.85 5.38
CA THR A 296 8.95 -1.34 5.06
C THR A 296 9.95 -0.21 4.79
N GLY A 297 9.71 1.03 5.23
CA GLY A 297 10.62 2.16 5.01
C GLY A 297 12.02 1.93 5.60
N VAL A 298 12.11 1.15 6.68
CA VAL A 298 13.40 0.66 7.22
C VAL A 298 14.10 -0.26 6.21
N LEU A 299 13.35 -1.13 5.53
CA LEU A 299 13.88 -1.98 4.47
C LEU A 299 14.28 -1.15 3.25
N TRP A 300 13.56 -0.06 2.94
CA TRP A 300 13.92 0.86 1.86
C TRP A 300 15.23 1.60 2.14
N GLY A 301 15.36 2.21 3.33
CA GLY A 301 16.61 2.85 3.73
C GLY A 301 17.76 1.85 3.92
N LEU A 302 17.47 0.59 4.20
CA LEU A 302 18.46 -0.48 4.22
C LEU A 302 18.92 -0.80 2.79
N ALA A 303 17.99 -1.05 1.86
CA ALA A 303 18.31 -1.33 0.46
C ALA A 303 19.14 -0.21 -0.18
N GLN A 304 18.80 1.06 0.06
CA GLN A 304 19.61 2.19 -0.44
C GLN A 304 21.02 2.23 0.12
N ARG A 305 21.20 1.93 1.42
CA ARG A 305 22.54 1.85 2.03
C ARG A 305 23.30 0.62 1.54
N GLU A 306 22.61 -0.50 1.34
CA GLU A 306 23.17 -1.71 0.76
C GLU A 306 23.67 -1.44 -0.67
N GLY A 307 22.87 -0.77 -1.51
CA GLY A 307 23.27 -0.39 -2.87
C GLY A 307 24.51 0.50 -2.89
N ARG A 308 24.54 1.57 -2.08
CA ARG A 308 25.70 2.47 -1.99
C ARG A 308 26.96 1.85 -1.39
N ALA A 309 26.83 0.83 -0.54
CA ALA A 309 27.95 0.13 0.07
C ALA A 309 28.39 -1.12 -0.71
N ALA A 310 27.57 -1.59 -1.66
CA ALA A 310 27.88 -2.76 -2.46
C ALA A 310 29.02 -2.48 -3.43
N GLU A 311 29.79 -3.52 -3.72
CA GLU A 311 30.81 -3.50 -4.74
C GLU A 311 30.15 -3.38 -6.13
N PHE A 312 30.70 -2.51 -6.96
CA PHE A 312 30.31 -2.40 -8.36
C PHE A 312 30.92 -3.56 -9.14
N LEU A 313 30.10 -4.42 -9.72
CA LEU A 313 30.54 -5.67 -10.36
C LEU A 313 30.67 -5.48 -11.86
N THR A 314 31.59 -6.19 -12.52
CA THR A 314 31.55 -6.37 -13.99
C THR A 314 30.38 -7.30 -14.37
N PRO A 315 29.95 -7.35 -15.64
CA PRO A 315 28.93 -8.30 -16.08
C PRO A 315 29.25 -9.75 -15.72
N GLU A 316 30.50 -10.20 -15.91
CA GLU A 316 30.94 -11.56 -15.62
C GLU A 316 30.91 -11.85 -14.11
N ALA A 317 31.35 -10.88 -13.29
CA ALA A 317 31.31 -10.99 -11.85
C ALA A 317 29.87 -11.03 -11.32
N ALA A 318 28.96 -10.24 -11.91
CA ALA A 318 27.54 -10.25 -11.57
C ALA A 318 26.89 -11.61 -11.89
N VAL A 319 27.20 -12.20 -13.06
CA VAL A 319 26.76 -13.55 -13.41
C VAL A 319 27.31 -14.57 -12.40
N ALA A 320 28.62 -14.54 -12.13
CA ALA A 320 29.27 -15.49 -11.22
C ALA A 320 28.76 -15.39 -9.77
N GLN A 321 28.36 -14.20 -9.33
CA GLN A 321 27.83 -13.95 -7.99
C GLN A 321 26.35 -14.33 -7.84
N SER A 322 25.61 -14.38 -8.94
CA SER A 322 24.17 -14.70 -8.91
C SER A 322 23.90 -16.13 -8.43
N THR A 323 22.74 -16.32 -7.82
CA THR A 323 22.18 -17.65 -7.51
C THR A 323 20.90 -17.83 -8.29
N ILE A 324 20.78 -18.93 -9.02
CA ILE A 324 19.61 -19.25 -9.85
C ILE A 324 19.09 -20.64 -9.50
N GLU A 325 17.81 -20.88 -9.78
CA GLU A 325 17.17 -22.18 -9.59
C GLU A 325 17.98 -23.34 -10.23
N PRO A 326 18.08 -24.50 -9.55
CA PRO A 326 18.74 -25.68 -10.11
C PRO A 326 18.16 -26.06 -11.47
N GLY A 327 19.03 -26.44 -12.40
CA GLY A 327 18.65 -26.75 -13.79
C GLY A 327 18.64 -25.54 -14.72
N PHE A 328 18.85 -24.32 -14.20
CA PHE A 328 18.94 -23.10 -15.00
C PHE A 328 20.35 -22.50 -15.02
N ALA A 329 20.57 -21.60 -15.95
CA ALA A 329 21.76 -20.79 -16.12
C ALA A 329 21.36 -19.33 -16.37
N VAL A 330 22.26 -18.42 -16.04
CA VAL A 330 22.15 -16.99 -16.34
C VAL A 330 23.42 -16.54 -17.04
N ASN A 331 23.28 -15.71 -18.07
CA ASN A 331 24.39 -15.01 -18.70
C ASN A 331 24.01 -13.55 -18.97
N ALA A 332 25.01 -12.68 -19.09
CA ALA A 332 24.80 -11.32 -19.61
C ALA A 332 24.64 -11.41 -21.13
N TRP A 333 23.40 -11.29 -21.62
CA TRP A 333 23.08 -11.36 -23.05
C TRP A 333 23.53 -10.09 -23.78
N ALA A 334 23.30 -8.92 -23.19
CA ALA A 334 23.88 -7.66 -23.63
C ALA A 334 24.35 -6.87 -22.40
N ASN A 335 25.44 -6.12 -22.52
CA ASN A 335 26.02 -5.35 -21.42
C ASN A 335 26.82 -4.13 -21.92
N GLU A 336 27.23 -3.25 -21.02
CA GLU A 336 28.11 -2.14 -21.35
C GLU A 336 29.43 -2.60 -22.01
N PRO A 337 29.95 -1.90 -23.04
CA PRO A 337 29.48 -0.61 -23.56
C PRO A 337 28.46 -0.74 -24.71
N MET A 338 27.97 -1.95 -25.04
CA MET A 338 27.00 -2.14 -26.13
C MET A 338 25.71 -1.36 -25.86
N ILE A 339 25.26 -1.40 -24.60
CA ILE A 339 24.08 -0.71 -24.09
C ILE A 339 24.38 0.00 -22.78
N THR A 340 23.68 1.11 -22.51
CA THR A 340 23.71 1.84 -21.24
C THR A 340 22.31 2.32 -20.88
N GLN A 341 21.99 2.42 -19.58
CA GLN A 341 20.71 2.92 -19.05
C GLN A 341 19.46 2.42 -19.81
N PRO A 342 19.33 1.10 -20.04
CA PRO A 342 18.16 0.58 -20.74
C PRO A 342 16.91 0.86 -19.89
N MET A 343 15.85 1.37 -20.52
CA MET A 343 14.57 1.71 -19.87
C MET A 343 13.46 0.71 -20.21
N ALA A 344 13.39 0.29 -21.48
CA ALA A 344 12.39 -0.65 -21.96
C ALA A 344 12.95 -1.43 -23.14
N PHE A 345 12.42 -2.63 -23.38
CA PHE A 345 12.82 -3.43 -24.53
C PHE A 345 11.69 -4.33 -25.01
N CYS A 346 11.75 -4.74 -26.27
CA CYS A 346 10.80 -5.68 -26.88
C CYS A 346 11.46 -6.50 -28.01
N TRP A 347 10.76 -7.52 -28.52
CA TRP A 347 11.21 -8.34 -29.64
C TRP A 347 10.48 -7.98 -30.94
N ASP A 348 11.22 -7.92 -32.05
CA ASP A 348 10.65 -7.73 -33.40
C ASP A 348 10.30 -9.03 -34.12
N ASP A 349 9.83 -8.93 -35.37
CA ASP A 349 9.45 -10.08 -36.21
C ASP A 349 10.62 -10.97 -36.65
N ARG A 350 11.86 -10.49 -36.50
CA ARG A 350 13.09 -11.22 -36.83
C ARG A 350 13.73 -11.88 -35.61
N GLY A 351 13.16 -11.69 -34.42
CA GLY A 351 13.74 -12.18 -33.18
C GLY A 351 14.93 -11.36 -32.71
N ARG A 352 15.00 -10.07 -33.06
CA ARG A 352 15.99 -9.11 -32.56
C ARG A 352 15.39 -8.27 -31.43
N MET A 353 16.24 -7.80 -30.53
CA MET A 353 15.80 -7.03 -29.38
C MET A 353 15.92 -5.53 -29.64
N TRP A 354 14.82 -4.80 -29.46
CA TRP A 354 14.78 -3.35 -29.55
C TRP A 354 14.80 -2.76 -28.14
N VAL A 355 15.69 -1.80 -27.89
CA VAL A 355 15.93 -1.24 -26.55
C VAL A 355 15.80 0.28 -26.58
N ALA A 356 14.99 0.85 -25.69
CA ALA A 356 15.05 2.27 -25.34
C ALA A 356 16.18 2.51 -24.34
N GLU A 357 17.28 3.10 -24.80
CA GLU A 357 18.38 3.62 -23.98
C GLU A 357 18.01 5.04 -23.54
N ASN A 358 17.71 5.23 -22.25
CA ASN A 358 17.25 6.51 -21.69
C ASN A 358 18.35 7.13 -20.82
N ARG A 359 19.11 8.03 -21.42
CA ARG A 359 20.22 8.75 -20.77
C ARG A 359 19.81 10.13 -20.23
N ASP A 360 18.54 10.48 -20.36
CA ASP A 360 17.96 11.76 -19.93
C ASP A 360 17.55 11.76 -18.44
N TYR A 361 17.85 10.68 -17.72
CA TYR A 361 17.43 10.44 -16.33
C TYR A 361 18.28 11.21 -15.29
N GLU A 362 18.30 12.55 -15.34
CA GLU A 362 19.30 13.34 -14.59
C GLU A 362 18.82 13.97 -13.25
N SER A 363 17.55 14.39 -13.12
CA SER A 363 16.97 14.84 -11.84
C SER A 363 15.43 15.06 -11.91
N ARG A 364 14.77 15.16 -10.75
CA ARG A 364 13.36 15.60 -10.65
C ARG A 364 13.28 17.14 -10.76
N GLY A 365 13.15 17.67 -11.98
CA GLY A 365 13.08 19.13 -12.21
C GLY A 365 12.86 19.45 -13.69
N GLY A 366 11.99 20.43 -13.99
CA GLY A 366 11.29 20.58 -15.28
C GLY A 366 12.14 20.67 -16.55
N GLY A 367 11.63 20.08 -17.63
CA GLY A 367 12.25 20.07 -18.97
C GLY A 367 12.92 18.75 -19.33
N PHE A 368 13.39 18.67 -20.57
CA PHE A 368 14.18 17.54 -21.07
C PHE A 368 15.68 17.78 -20.86
N SER A 369 16.47 16.71 -20.71
CA SER A 369 17.93 16.84 -20.65
C SER A 369 18.45 17.44 -21.96
N ALA A 370 19.54 18.21 -21.85
CA ALA A 370 20.25 18.75 -23.01
C ALA A 370 21.29 17.78 -23.58
N SER A 371 21.51 16.60 -22.97
CA SER A 371 22.53 15.64 -23.43
C SER A 371 22.25 15.13 -24.85
N GLY A 372 20.97 14.86 -25.15
CA GLY A 372 20.53 14.37 -26.46
C GLY A 372 21.11 13.01 -26.85
N ASP A 373 21.59 12.23 -25.88
CA ASP A 373 22.30 10.97 -26.08
C ASP A 373 21.42 9.73 -25.84
N SER A 374 20.12 9.91 -25.58
CA SER A 374 19.12 8.83 -25.58
C SER A 374 18.89 8.26 -26.99
N ARG A 375 18.68 6.94 -27.09
CA ARG A 375 18.63 6.20 -28.37
C ARG A 375 17.62 5.06 -28.34
N ILE A 376 17.22 4.62 -29.52
CA ILE A 376 16.58 3.32 -29.76
C ILE A 376 17.59 2.42 -30.46
N LEU A 377 17.94 1.32 -29.81
CA LEU A 377 18.94 0.36 -30.28
C LEU A 377 18.26 -0.91 -30.79
N ILE A 378 18.86 -1.56 -31.79
CA ILE A 378 18.52 -2.92 -32.23
C ILE A 378 19.73 -3.81 -31.94
N LEU A 379 19.51 -4.85 -31.14
CA LEU A 379 20.51 -5.82 -30.73
C LEU A 379 20.20 -7.19 -31.32
N GLU A 380 21.23 -7.87 -31.79
CA GLU A 380 21.14 -9.17 -32.46
C GLU A 380 22.23 -10.09 -31.93
N ASP A 381 21.86 -11.36 -31.78
CA ASP A 381 22.74 -12.50 -31.51
C ASP A 381 22.82 -13.27 -32.82
N THR A 382 23.85 -12.97 -33.64
CA THR A 382 23.88 -13.39 -35.04
C THR A 382 24.26 -14.86 -35.21
N ASP A 383 25.01 -15.43 -34.27
CA ASP A 383 25.42 -16.83 -34.27
C ASP A 383 24.60 -17.74 -33.34
N ARG A 384 23.73 -17.14 -32.51
CA ARG A 384 22.80 -17.80 -31.58
C ARG A 384 23.51 -18.53 -30.45
N ASP A 385 24.68 -18.06 -30.05
CA ASP A 385 25.41 -18.60 -28.90
C ASP A 385 24.78 -18.17 -27.55
N GLY A 386 23.84 -17.21 -27.58
CA GLY A 386 23.21 -16.67 -26.40
C GLY A 386 23.77 -15.36 -25.92
N VAL A 387 24.57 -14.66 -26.71
CA VAL A 387 25.15 -13.36 -26.44
C VAL A 387 24.92 -12.45 -27.65
N ALA A 388 24.48 -11.22 -27.42
CA ALA A 388 24.36 -10.24 -28.49
C ALA A 388 25.75 -9.83 -28.98
N ASP A 389 25.97 -9.89 -30.29
CA ASP A 389 27.24 -9.59 -30.96
C ASP A 389 27.15 -8.40 -31.91
N LYS A 390 25.93 -7.91 -32.18
CA LYS A 390 25.66 -6.81 -33.11
C LYS A 390 24.71 -5.78 -32.53
N ARG A 391 25.04 -4.51 -32.79
CA ARG A 391 24.25 -3.33 -32.40
C ARG A 391 24.05 -2.37 -33.56
N SER A 392 22.81 -1.96 -33.78
CA SER A 392 22.44 -0.84 -34.66
C SER A 392 21.70 0.25 -33.86
N VAL A 393 21.78 1.50 -34.32
CA VAL A 393 20.97 2.61 -33.81
C VAL A 393 19.85 2.85 -34.81
N PHE A 394 18.59 2.69 -34.38
CA PHE A 394 17.40 2.93 -35.21
C PHE A 394 16.99 4.40 -35.21
N LEU A 395 16.96 5.01 -34.02
CA LEU A 395 16.53 6.39 -33.79
C LEU A 395 17.36 7.00 -32.66
N ASP A 396 17.69 8.28 -32.78
CA ASP A 396 18.29 9.10 -31.72
C ASP A 396 17.62 10.48 -31.64
N GLY A 397 17.98 11.26 -30.62
CA GLY A 397 17.53 12.65 -30.48
C GLY A 397 16.09 12.85 -29.97
N ILE A 398 15.32 11.79 -29.73
CA ILE A 398 14.04 11.88 -29.02
C ILE A 398 14.29 11.84 -27.51
N PRO A 399 13.86 12.87 -26.77
CA PRO A 399 14.11 12.92 -25.34
C PRO A 399 13.23 11.92 -24.58
N PHE A 400 13.80 11.38 -23.50
CA PHE A 400 13.13 10.53 -22.51
C PHE A 400 12.34 9.33 -23.09
N PRO A 401 12.96 8.43 -23.89
CA PRO A 401 12.29 7.22 -24.34
C PRO A 401 12.02 6.32 -23.12
N SER A 402 10.76 5.92 -22.93
CA SER A 402 10.29 5.26 -21.71
C SER A 402 9.58 3.92 -21.95
N ALA A 403 9.15 3.66 -23.18
CA ALA A 403 8.40 2.48 -23.53
C ALA A 403 8.56 2.15 -25.02
N VAL A 404 8.68 0.88 -25.41
CA VAL A 404 8.87 0.48 -26.82
C VAL A 404 8.00 -0.72 -27.18
N ALA A 405 7.46 -0.73 -28.40
CA ALA A 405 6.87 -1.91 -29.04
C ALA A 405 7.08 -1.83 -30.56
N VAL A 406 7.35 -2.95 -31.22
CA VAL A 406 7.49 -3.01 -32.70
C VAL A 406 6.26 -3.66 -33.31
N GLY A 407 5.75 -3.12 -34.41
CA GLY A 407 4.63 -3.70 -35.13
C GLY A 407 3.99 -2.73 -36.12
N LEU A 408 3.23 -3.28 -37.07
CA LEU A 408 2.52 -2.51 -38.10
C LEU A 408 3.45 -1.64 -38.99
N GLY A 409 4.69 -2.08 -39.19
CA GLY A 409 5.65 -1.41 -40.09
C GLY A 409 6.54 -0.35 -39.43
N GLY A 410 6.63 -0.33 -38.11
CA GLY A 410 7.53 0.60 -37.41
C GLY A 410 7.59 0.38 -35.90
N LEU A 411 8.14 1.39 -35.22
CA LEU A 411 8.29 1.49 -33.78
C LEU A 411 7.16 2.32 -33.17
N TRP A 412 6.58 1.81 -32.09
CA TRP A 412 5.71 2.56 -31.18
C TRP A 412 6.54 2.97 -29.96
N LEU A 413 6.68 4.27 -29.73
CA LEU A 413 7.56 4.84 -28.73
C LEU A 413 6.79 5.71 -27.73
N GLY A 414 6.83 5.32 -26.46
CA GLY A 414 6.42 6.19 -25.35
C GLY A 414 7.54 7.16 -25.01
N ALA A 415 7.33 8.44 -25.31
CA ALA A 415 8.28 9.53 -25.02
C ALA A 415 7.49 10.76 -24.54
N PRO A 416 7.20 10.87 -23.23
CA PRO A 416 6.38 11.93 -22.67
C PRO A 416 6.78 13.32 -23.20
N PRO A 417 5.82 14.17 -23.62
CA PRO A 417 4.37 14.03 -23.46
C PRO A 417 3.69 13.12 -24.50
N ASN A 418 4.42 12.47 -25.41
CA ASN A 418 3.88 11.83 -26.60
C ASN A 418 3.90 10.29 -26.56
N LEU A 419 2.96 9.69 -27.29
CA LEU A 419 3.09 8.36 -27.90
C LEU A 419 3.34 8.57 -29.39
N LEU A 420 4.49 8.12 -29.88
CA LEU A 420 4.93 8.28 -31.26
C LEU A 420 4.78 6.95 -32.02
N PHE A 421 4.45 7.06 -33.32
CA PHE A 421 4.73 6.00 -34.29
C PHE A 421 5.86 6.47 -35.19
N VAL A 422 6.93 5.68 -35.24
CA VAL A 422 8.15 5.95 -36.02
C VAL A 422 8.25 4.88 -37.11
N PRO A 423 7.97 5.21 -38.37
CA PRO A 423 7.94 4.23 -39.43
C PRO A 423 9.35 3.78 -39.87
N ASP A 424 9.39 2.58 -40.46
CA ASP A 424 10.51 1.99 -41.19
C ASP A 424 9.94 1.42 -42.50
N ARG A 425 9.64 2.31 -43.45
CA ARG A 425 8.86 1.96 -44.66
C ARG A 425 9.70 1.17 -45.67
N ASP A 426 11.00 1.42 -45.73
CA ASP A 426 11.91 0.75 -46.65
C ASP A 426 12.59 -0.49 -46.05
N GLY A 427 12.49 -0.68 -44.73
CA GLY A 427 12.98 -1.86 -44.03
C GLY A 427 14.50 -1.87 -43.88
N ASP A 428 15.14 -0.69 -43.87
CA ASP A 428 16.59 -0.54 -43.77
C ASP A 428 17.12 -0.55 -42.32
N ASP A 429 16.22 -0.75 -41.35
CA ASP A 429 16.48 -0.69 -39.91
C ASP A 429 16.90 0.72 -39.43
N ARG A 430 16.42 1.79 -40.08
CA ARG A 430 16.56 3.19 -39.65
C ARG A 430 15.20 3.90 -39.62
N ALA A 431 15.07 4.86 -38.71
CA ALA A 431 13.85 5.64 -38.60
C ALA A 431 13.66 6.58 -39.79
N ASP A 432 12.45 6.55 -40.36
CA ASP A 432 11.95 7.59 -41.26
C ASP A 432 11.61 8.85 -40.46
N VAL A 433 12.63 9.62 -40.06
CA VAL A 433 12.51 10.73 -39.08
C VAL A 433 11.55 11.85 -39.51
N ASP A 434 11.40 12.07 -40.82
CA ASP A 434 10.50 13.07 -41.37
C ASP A 434 9.03 12.63 -41.35
N ASP A 435 8.78 11.33 -41.16
CA ASP A 435 7.44 10.70 -41.17
C ASP A 435 6.96 10.33 -39.75
N ILE A 436 7.63 10.80 -38.69
CA ILE A 436 7.23 10.50 -37.30
C ILE A 436 5.84 11.08 -37.01
N GLU A 437 4.94 10.20 -36.55
CA GLU A 437 3.57 10.57 -36.24
C GLU A 437 3.35 10.70 -34.72
N VAL A 438 2.81 11.83 -34.26
CA VAL A 438 2.33 11.98 -32.88
C VAL A 438 0.93 11.37 -32.77
N ARG A 439 0.84 10.15 -32.26
CA ARG A 439 -0.44 9.41 -32.16
C ARG A 439 -1.26 9.85 -30.95
N LEU A 440 -0.60 10.06 -29.80
CA LEU A 440 -1.21 10.65 -28.60
C LEU A 440 -0.25 11.64 -27.95
N THR A 441 -0.80 12.58 -27.19
CA THR A 441 -0.02 13.55 -26.41
C THR A 441 -0.68 13.82 -25.05
N GLY A 442 -0.01 14.60 -24.19
CA GLY A 442 -0.51 15.01 -22.87
C GLY A 442 -0.13 14.10 -21.69
N TRP A 443 0.76 13.12 -21.91
CA TRP A 443 1.41 12.39 -20.81
C TRP A 443 2.21 13.37 -19.94
N GLY A 444 2.37 13.09 -18.64
CA GLY A 444 3.19 13.90 -17.72
C GLY A 444 4.61 13.36 -17.49
N ILE A 445 5.47 14.16 -16.83
CA ILE A 445 6.84 13.79 -16.42
C ILE A 445 7.17 14.16 -14.96
N ARG A 446 6.17 14.54 -14.16
CA ARG A 446 6.36 15.13 -12.81
C ARG A 446 7.09 14.18 -11.86
N ASP A 447 6.76 12.88 -11.88
CA ASP A 447 7.63 11.84 -11.33
C ASP A 447 8.14 10.98 -12.49
N ARG A 448 9.45 11.06 -12.74
CA ARG A 448 10.14 10.35 -13.82
C ARG A 448 10.10 8.82 -13.68
N HIS A 449 9.76 8.29 -12.49
CA HIS A 449 9.52 6.85 -12.28
C HIS A 449 8.11 6.39 -12.65
N GLU A 450 7.17 7.32 -12.82
CA GLU A 450 5.72 7.04 -12.93
C GLU A 450 5.13 7.45 -14.29
N VAL A 451 5.99 7.55 -15.30
CA VAL A 451 5.62 7.94 -16.66
C VAL A 451 4.90 6.83 -17.43
N VAL A 452 4.45 7.14 -18.65
CA VAL A 452 3.96 6.15 -19.61
C VAL A 452 5.00 5.05 -19.81
N ASN A 453 4.60 3.78 -19.69
CA ASN A 453 5.54 2.65 -19.76
C ASN A 453 4.87 1.35 -20.24
N SER A 454 5.68 0.29 -20.39
CA SER A 454 5.23 -1.10 -20.62
C SER A 454 4.31 -1.31 -21.82
N LEU A 455 4.73 -0.87 -23.02
CA LEU A 455 3.95 -1.11 -24.24
C LEU A 455 3.84 -2.61 -24.55
N HIS A 456 2.63 -3.08 -24.83
CA HIS A 456 2.38 -4.49 -25.13
C HIS A 456 1.19 -4.68 -26.09
N TRP A 457 1.35 -5.54 -27.11
CA TRP A 457 0.26 -5.87 -28.04
C TRP A 457 -0.74 -6.83 -27.39
N GLY A 458 -1.98 -6.37 -27.22
CA GLY A 458 -3.06 -7.19 -26.70
C GLY A 458 -3.58 -8.21 -27.70
N PRO A 459 -4.33 -9.22 -27.24
CA PRO A 459 -4.86 -10.26 -28.12
C PRO A 459 -5.88 -9.72 -29.14
N ASP A 460 -6.55 -8.61 -28.82
CA ASP A 460 -7.53 -7.88 -29.63
C ASP A 460 -6.90 -6.89 -30.64
N GLY A 461 -5.56 -6.83 -30.73
CA GLY A 461 -4.86 -5.96 -31.69
C GLY A 461 -4.72 -4.50 -31.24
N TRP A 462 -5.08 -4.19 -29.99
CA TRP A 462 -4.81 -2.89 -29.37
C TRP A 462 -3.41 -2.87 -28.76
N LEU A 463 -2.81 -1.68 -28.71
CA LEU A 463 -1.57 -1.44 -27.98
C LEU A 463 -1.89 -1.03 -26.54
N TYR A 464 -1.45 -1.79 -25.55
CA TYR A 464 -1.67 -1.52 -24.12
C TYR A 464 -0.44 -0.88 -23.49
N GLY A 465 -0.64 -0.13 -22.41
CA GLY A 465 0.44 0.41 -21.59
C GLY A 465 -0.01 0.80 -20.18
N CYS A 466 0.95 1.24 -19.37
CA CYS A 466 0.77 1.62 -17.97
C CYS A 466 1.14 3.09 -17.73
N GLN A 467 0.65 3.67 -16.63
CA GLN A 467 1.09 4.96 -16.09
C GLN A 467 0.93 4.97 -14.57
N GLY A 468 1.79 5.69 -13.83
CA GLY A 468 1.69 5.86 -12.39
C GLY A 468 0.83 7.05 -11.91
N VAL A 469 0.64 7.09 -10.59
CA VAL A 469 -0.35 7.90 -9.86
C VAL A 469 0.07 9.35 -9.59
N PHE A 470 1.38 9.61 -9.44
CA PHE A 470 1.95 10.95 -9.20
C PHE A 470 2.32 11.71 -10.47
N THR A 471 2.05 11.11 -11.62
CA THR A 471 2.13 11.78 -12.91
C THR A 471 0.72 11.96 -13.51
N PRO A 472 -0.17 12.81 -12.94
CA PRO A 472 -1.47 13.10 -13.54
C PRO A 472 -1.36 13.54 -15.02
N SER A 473 -2.07 12.87 -15.91
CA SER A 473 -2.07 13.18 -17.34
C SER A 473 -3.49 13.44 -17.83
N VAL A 474 -3.60 14.21 -18.90
CA VAL A 474 -4.80 14.31 -19.73
C VAL A 474 -4.34 13.94 -21.13
N VAL A 475 -4.81 12.81 -21.64
CA VAL A 475 -4.26 12.18 -22.85
C VAL A 475 -5.30 12.20 -23.96
N GLY A 476 -4.88 12.57 -25.16
CA GLY A 476 -5.73 12.58 -26.33
C GLY A 476 -4.93 12.67 -27.61
N ARG A 477 -5.64 12.64 -28.74
CA ARG A 477 -5.06 12.91 -30.05
C ARG A 477 -4.62 14.38 -30.09
N PRO A 478 -3.41 14.71 -30.58
CA PRO A 478 -3.00 16.10 -30.73
C PRO A 478 -3.90 16.84 -31.71
N ARG A 479 -4.08 18.15 -31.50
CA ARG A 479 -4.64 19.01 -32.54
C ARG A 479 -3.65 19.16 -33.69
N GLY A 480 -4.07 18.83 -34.92
CA GLY A 480 -3.19 18.80 -36.09
C GLY A 480 -2.18 17.63 -36.04
N GLU A 481 -0.97 17.84 -36.55
CA GLU A 481 0.08 16.81 -36.61
C GLU A 481 0.79 16.56 -35.26
N GLY A 482 0.50 17.39 -34.25
CA GLY A 482 1.20 17.37 -32.97
C GLY A 482 2.61 17.97 -33.05
N ARG A 483 3.34 17.93 -31.92
CA ARG A 483 4.70 18.45 -31.83
C ARG A 483 5.64 17.40 -31.26
N ILE A 484 6.75 17.19 -31.94
CA ILE A 484 7.88 16.40 -31.45
C ILE A 484 8.83 17.33 -30.68
N PHE A 485 9.23 16.92 -29.48
CA PHE A 485 10.09 17.70 -28.59
C PHE A 485 11.55 17.32 -28.77
N LYS A 486 12.45 18.28 -28.53
CA LYS A 486 13.90 18.10 -28.69
C LYS A 486 14.65 18.17 -27.35
N PRO A 487 15.89 17.66 -27.28
CA PRO A 487 16.73 17.79 -26.09
C PRO A 487 16.90 19.25 -25.66
N GLY A 488 16.88 19.48 -24.35
CA GLY A 488 16.99 20.81 -23.74
C GLY A 488 15.74 21.69 -23.81
N GLU A 489 14.67 21.25 -24.49
CA GLU A 489 13.42 22.01 -24.52
C GLU A 489 12.67 21.93 -23.18
N PRO A 490 11.95 23.01 -22.80
CA PRO A 490 11.09 22.97 -21.63
C PRO A 490 9.90 22.02 -21.87
N TYR A 491 9.48 21.34 -20.81
CA TYR A 491 8.26 20.53 -20.86
C TYR A 491 7.04 21.43 -21.14
N PRO A 492 6.08 21.02 -21.98
CA PRO A 492 4.94 21.86 -22.31
C PRO A 492 4.08 22.16 -21.08
N LYS A 493 3.64 23.42 -20.96
CA LYS A 493 2.72 23.86 -19.88
C LYS A 493 1.27 23.46 -20.16
N SER A 494 0.90 23.33 -21.43
CA SER A 494 -0.42 22.92 -21.90
C SER A 494 -0.29 22.21 -23.24
N VAL A 495 -1.27 21.36 -23.56
CA VAL A 495 -1.35 20.61 -24.81
C VAL A 495 -2.78 20.74 -25.34
N GLU A 496 -2.93 20.91 -26.66
CA GLU A 496 -4.23 20.98 -27.32
C GLU A 496 -4.59 19.63 -27.95
N PHE A 497 -5.87 19.25 -27.85
CA PHE A 497 -6.38 17.99 -28.35
C PHE A 497 -7.38 18.20 -29.49
N ASP A 498 -7.48 17.21 -30.36
CA ASP A 498 -8.64 17.04 -31.23
C ASP A 498 -9.75 16.34 -30.45
N GLY A 499 -10.77 17.10 -30.04
CA GLY A 499 -11.81 16.66 -29.10
C GLY A 499 -11.40 16.78 -27.63
N GLU A 500 -12.02 15.96 -26.77
CA GLU A 500 -11.75 15.97 -25.32
C GLU A 500 -10.62 15.01 -24.93
N GLY A 501 -9.65 15.50 -24.17
CA GLY A 501 -8.63 14.66 -23.56
C GLY A 501 -9.19 13.84 -22.40
N THR A 502 -8.65 12.64 -22.20
CA THR A 502 -9.06 11.71 -21.14
C THR A 502 -8.07 11.76 -19.97
N ALA A 503 -8.57 12.01 -18.76
CA ALA A 503 -7.74 12.07 -17.55
C ALA A 503 -7.29 10.67 -17.07
N ILE A 504 -6.02 10.56 -16.66
CA ILE A 504 -5.45 9.35 -16.07
C ILE A 504 -4.41 9.72 -15.00
N ASN A 505 -4.49 9.06 -13.84
CA ASN A 505 -3.56 9.25 -12.72
C ASN A 505 -3.30 7.92 -11.99
N GLY A 506 -2.61 7.02 -12.67
CA GLY A 506 -2.48 5.63 -12.25
C GLY A 506 -3.49 4.76 -12.99
N GLY A 507 -3.00 3.80 -13.78
CA GLY A 507 -3.90 2.95 -14.55
C GLY A 507 -3.23 2.14 -15.67
N VAL A 508 -4.07 1.34 -16.31
CA VAL A 508 -3.79 0.64 -17.57
C VAL A 508 -4.60 1.32 -18.67
N TRP A 509 -3.97 1.58 -19.79
CA TRP A 509 -4.57 2.23 -20.95
C TRP A 509 -4.35 1.39 -22.21
N ARG A 510 -5.11 1.70 -23.26
CA ARG A 510 -4.92 1.10 -24.59
C ARG A 510 -5.18 2.09 -25.72
N TYR A 511 -4.54 1.87 -26.86
CA TYR A 511 -4.69 2.63 -28.08
C TYR A 511 -4.94 1.71 -29.27
N HIS A 512 -5.98 1.99 -30.05
CA HIS A 512 -6.27 1.25 -31.27
C HIS A 512 -5.60 1.93 -32.47
N PRO A 513 -4.63 1.27 -33.15
CA PRO A 513 -3.85 1.89 -34.22
C PRO A 513 -4.67 2.25 -35.48
N VAL A 514 -5.65 1.42 -35.84
CA VAL A 514 -6.52 1.65 -37.02
C VAL A 514 -7.70 2.58 -36.72
N LYS A 515 -8.42 2.34 -35.62
CA LYS A 515 -9.59 3.14 -35.21
C LYS A 515 -9.21 4.49 -34.58
N ASP A 516 -7.91 4.73 -34.39
CA ASP A 516 -7.35 5.94 -33.78
C ASP A 516 -8.03 6.33 -32.46
N ARG A 517 -8.18 5.35 -31.56
CA ARG A 517 -8.97 5.46 -30.33
C ARG A 517 -8.13 5.18 -29.09
N PHE A 518 -8.11 6.12 -28.17
CA PHE A 518 -7.53 5.97 -26.84
C PHE A 518 -8.59 5.59 -25.80
N GLU A 519 -8.28 4.67 -24.90
CA GLU A 519 -9.13 4.31 -23.77
C GLU A 519 -8.30 4.05 -22.51
N VAL A 520 -8.81 4.49 -21.36
CA VAL A 520 -8.35 3.97 -20.08
C VAL A 520 -9.09 2.65 -19.81
N VAL A 521 -8.33 1.57 -19.67
CA VAL A 521 -8.86 0.22 -19.42
C VAL A 521 -9.23 0.08 -17.95
N ALA A 522 -8.37 0.57 -17.06
CA ALA A 522 -8.56 0.49 -15.62
C ALA A 522 -7.91 1.69 -14.92
N HIS A 523 -8.56 2.21 -13.88
CA HIS A 523 -8.05 3.29 -13.04
C HIS A 523 -7.57 2.76 -11.69
N GLY A 524 -6.57 3.42 -11.10
CA GLY A 524 -6.10 3.13 -9.73
C GLY A 524 -4.62 2.80 -9.68
N PHE A 525 -4.25 1.87 -8.80
CA PHE A 525 -2.86 1.45 -8.59
C PHE A 525 -1.95 2.57 -8.06
N SER A 526 -0.65 2.29 -8.08
CA SER A 526 0.44 3.15 -7.64
C SER A 526 1.28 3.53 -8.87
N ASN A 527 2.42 2.86 -9.02
CA ASN A 527 3.30 2.90 -10.16
C ASN A 527 3.37 1.50 -10.78
N PRO A 528 2.43 1.15 -11.68
CA PRO A 528 2.46 -0.12 -12.38
C PRO A 528 3.57 -0.15 -13.44
N TRP A 529 4.36 -1.22 -13.40
CA TRP A 529 5.45 -1.49 -14.35
C TRP A 529 5.41 -2.98 -14.73
N GLY A 530 5.17 -3.24 -16.01
CA GLY A 530 4.94 -4.57 -16.54
C GLY A 530 3.45 -4.86 -16.72
N ILE A 531 3.12 -5.39 -17.90
CA ILE A 531 1.81 -5.90 -18.26
C ILE A 531 1.97 -7.09 -19.20
N ASP A 532 1.18 -8.14 -18.99
CA ASP A 532 1.06 -9.28 -19.91
C ASP A 532 -0.30 -9.96 -19.71
N TYR A 533 -0.61 -10.96 -20.54
CA TYR A 533 -1.82 -11.77 -20.45
C TYR A 533 -1.54 -13.27 -20.51
N ASP A 534 -2.41 -14.04 -19.84
CA ASP A 534 -2.35 -15.51 -19.82
C ASP A 534 -2.82 -16.15 -21.15
N ALA A 535 -2.86 -17.49 -21.20
CA ALA A 535 -3.31 -18.20 -22.40
C ALA A 535 -4.77 -17.90 -22.79
N LYS A 536 -5.57 -17.42 -21.83
CA LYS A 536 -6.99 -17.04 -22.01
C LYS A 536 -7.17 -15.56 -22.34
N GLY A 537 -6.09 -14.78 -22.39
CA GLY A 537 -6.11 -13.34 -22.69
C GLY A 537 -6.48 -12.45 -21.51
N GLN A 538 -6.47 -12.97 -20.29
CA GLN A 538 -6.72 -12.19 -19.07
C GLN A 538 -5.45 -11.44 -18.67
N PHE A 539 -5.55 -10.13 -18.38
CA PHE A 539 -4.41 -9.26 -18.18
C PHE A 539 -3.94 -9.21 -16.73
N PHE A 540 -2.62 -9.07 -16.55
CA PHE A 540 -1.97 -8.92 -15.26
C PHE A 540 -0.93 -7.82 -15.30
N ILE A 541 -0.75 -7.12 -14.18
CA ILE A 541 0.31 -6.13 -13.99
C ILE A 541 1.07 -6.36 -12.69
N SER A 542 2.30 -5.87 -12.65
CA SER A 542 3.03 -5.67 -11.39
C SER A 542 3.02 -4.19 -10.98
N ALA A 543 3.05 -3.90 -9.68
CA ALA A 543 3.05 -2.55 -9.14
C ALA A 543 4.04 -2.35 -7.98
N CYS A 544 4.58 -1.14 -7.88
CA CYS A 544 5.43 -0.72 -6.76
C CYS A 544 4.61 -0.18 -5.56
N VAL A 545 5.20 -0.11 -4.36
CA VAL A 545 4.66 0.53 -3.14
C VAL A 545 3.43 -0.14 -2.50
N ILE A 546 2.38 -0.38 -3.28
CA ILE A 546 1.23 -1.20 -2.89
C ILE A 546 1.54 -2.69 -3.16
N PRO A 547 0.67 -3.65 -2.77
CA PRO A 547 0.89 -5.05 -3.13
C PRO A 547 1.13 -5.23 -4.64
N HIS A 548 1.94 -6.23 -4.98
CA HIS A 548 2.62 -6.26 -6.27
C HIS A 548 1.75 -6.73 -7.43
N LEU A 549 0.85 -7.69 -7.24
CA LEU A 549 0.20 -8.39 -8.36
C LEU A 549 -1.30 -8.10 -8.49
N TRP A 550 -1.76 -7.85 -9.71
CA TRP A 550 -3.15 -7.44 -10.01
C TRP A 550 -3.69 -8.11 -11.28
N HIS A 551 -4.92 -8.62 -11.23
CA HIS A 551 -5.71 -9.02 -12.41
C HIS A 551 -6.46 -7.80 -12.94
N VAL A 552 -6.24 -7.43 -14.21
CA VAL A 552 -6.76 -6.22 -14.83
C VAL A 552 -7.98 -6.54 -15.70
N ILE A 553 -9.09 -5.89 -15.36
CA ILE A 553 -10.41 -6.05 -15.97
C ILE A 553 -10.84 -4.70 -16.56
N PRO A 554 -11.29 -4.62 -17.83
CA PRO A 554 -11.80 -3.39 -18.41
C PRO A 554 -12.95 -2.78 -17.58
N GLY A 555 -12.88 -1.47 -17.32
CA GLY A 555 -13.83 -0.77 -16.45
C GLY A 555 -13.57 -0.98 -14.94
N GLY A 556 -12.47 -1.63 -14.57
CA GLY A 556 -12.10 -1.83 -13.18
C GLY A 556 -11.53 -0.58 -12.52
N VAL A 557 -11.86 -0.37 -11.25
CA VAL A 557 -11.29 0.68 -10.39
C VAL A 557 -10.59 0.02 -9.21
N TYR A 558 -9.28 0.23 -9.10
CA TYR A 558 -8.41 -0.52 -8.20
C TYR A 558 -7.86 0.34 -7.08
N HIS A 559 -7.49 -0.33 -5.99
CA HIS A 559 -6.81 0.31 -4.87
C HIS A 559 -5.61 1.12 -5.34
N ARG A 560 -5.56 2.38 -4.87
CA ARG A 560 -4.55 3.36 -5.25
C ARG A 560 -3.69 3.80 -4.06
N GLN A 561 -2.44 4.16 -4.35
CA GLN A 561 -1.48 4.60 -3.31
C GLN A 561 -1.87 5.95 -2.68
N SER A 562 -2.38 6.88 -3.48
CA SER A 562 -2.67 8.25 -3.04
C SER A 562 -3.71 8.91 -3.94
N GLY A 563 -4.38 9.96 -3.44
CA GLY A 563 -5.43 10.71 -4.15
C GLY A 563 -6.80 10.01 -4.14
N ARG A 564 -7.79 10.66 -4.77
CA ARG A 564 -9.17 10.16 -4.92
C ARG A 564 -9.40 9.58 -6.31
N HIS A 565 -10.38 8.67 -6.43
CA HIS A 565 -10.90 8.26 -7.74
C HIS A 565 -11.61 9.43 -8.41
N PHE A 566 -11.61 9.44 -9.75
CA PHE A 566 -12.33 10.46 -10.53
C PHE A 566 -13.84 10.37 -10.31
N ASN A 567 -14.40 9.16 -10.28
CA ASN A 567 -15.78 8.94 -9.88
C ASN A 567 -15.87 8.91 -8.33
N PRO A 568 -16.55 9.87 -7.68
CA PRO A 568 -16.69 9.92 -6.23
C PRO A 568 -17.63 8.84 -5.67
N TYR A 569 -18.41 8.19 -6.54
CA TYR A 569 -19.38 7.14 -6.19
C TYR A 569 -18.77 5.72 -6.22
N VAL A 570 -17.44 5.62 -6.32
CA VAL A 570 -16.70 4.37 -6.08
C VAL A 570 -16.64 4.12 -4.57
N TYR A 571 -17.63 3.39 -4.04
CA TYR A 571 -17.72 3.10 -2.59
C TYR A 571 -16.77 2.00 -2.11
N SER A 572 -16.32 1.14 -3.02
CA SER A 572 -15.24 0.18 -2.80
C SER A 572 -14.43 0.03 -4.08
N ASP A 573 -13.12 -0.15 -3.95
CA ASP A 573 -12.17 -0.45 -5.01
C ASP A 573 -11.83 -1.96 -5.05
N ILE A 574 -11.34 -2.45 -6.19
CA ILE A 574 -10.83 -3.81 -6.35
C ILE A 574 -9.45 -3.91 -5.68
N ARG A 575 -9.23 -5.00 -4.93
CA ARG A 575 -7.98 -5.25 -4.19
C ARG A 575 -7.02 -6.13 -4.99
N THR A 576 -5.78 -6.19 -4.51
CA THR A 576 -4.73 -7.04 -5.10
C THR A 576 -5.14 -8.51 -5.11
N ILE A 577 -4.58 -9.28 -6.04
CA ILE A 577 -4.73 -10.74 -6.05
C ILE A 577 -3.62 -11.45 -5.27
N ALA A 578 -2.56 -10.75 -4.85
CA ALA A 578 -1.45 -11.35 -4.11
C ALA A 578 -1.87 -11.73 -2.68
N ASP A 579 -1.63 -12.99 -2.29
CA ASP A 579 -1.83 -13.48 -0.92
C ASP A 579 -0.61 -13.30 -0.01
N HIS A 580 0.52 -12.88 -0.60
CA HIS A 580 1.80 -12.69 0.05
C HIS A 580 2.36 -11.29 -0.29
N ARG A 581 3.52 -10.96 0.27
CA ARG A 581 4.21 -9.68 0.04
C ARG A 581 5.70 -9.88 -0.17
N HIS A 582 6.26 -9.26 -1.18
CA HIS A 582 7.70 -9.04 -1.29
C HIS A 582 8.09 -7.66 -0.73
N ARG A 583 9.38 -7.34 -0.64
CA ARG A 583 9.79 -5.93 -0.49
C ARG A 583 9.17 -5.13 -1.65
N SER A 584 8.81 -3.88 -1.38
CA SER A 584 8.25 -2.97 -2.39
C SER A 584 9.23 -2.81 -3.59
N ALA A 585 8.75 -2.31 -4.73
CA ALA A 585 9.51 -2.04 -5.98
C ALA A 585 9.63 -3.24 -6.94
N HIS A 586 8.50 -3.61 -7.54
CA HIS A 586 8.45 -4.60 -8.62
C HIS A 586 8.50 -3.92 -9.98
N GLY A 587 9.16 -4.55 -10.92
CA GLY A 587 9.12 -4.15 -12.31
C GLY A 587 9.04 -5.35 -13.24
N GLY A 588 8.34 -5.17 -14.36
CA GLY A 588 8.12 -6.21 -15.33
C GLY A 588 7.05 -7.19 -14.89
N ALA A 589 6.39 -7.81 -15.86
CA ALA A 589 5.37 -8.82 -15.64
C ALA A 589 5.25 -9.65 -16.92
N ARG A 590 5.73 -10.90 -16.93
CA ARG A 590 5.59 -11.79 -18.10
C ARG A 590 5.07 -13.15 -17.69
N VAL A 591 3.94 -13.56 -18.27
CA VAL A 591 3.37 -14.89 -18.06
C VAL A 591 4.10 -15.86 -18.98
N TYR A 592 4.72 -16.89 -18.40
CA TYR A 592 5.51 -17.82 -19.17
C TYR A 592 4.63 -18.77 -19.99
N LEU A 593 4.48 -18.45 -21.27
CA LEU A 593 3.74 -19.23 -22.27
C LEU A 593 4.67 -19.67 -23.40
N SER A 594 5.78 -20.30 -23.04
CA SER A 594 6.78 -20.79 -23.99
C SER A 594 7.23 -22.21 -23.66
N ASP A 595 8.12 -22.75 -24.49
CA ASP A 595 8.42 -24.17 -24.57
C ASP A 595 9.86 -24.55 -24.19
N ALA A 596 10.67 -23.59 -23.72
CA ALA A 596 12.05 -23.87 -23.31
C ALA A 596 12.12 -24.44 -21.88
N PHE A 597 11.36 -23.85 -20.95
CA PHE A 597 11.39 -24.21 -19.54
C PHE A 597 10.49 -25.43 -19.28
N PRO A 598 10.72 -26.17 -18.18
CA PRO A 598 9.82 -27.24 -17.75
C PRO A 598 8.38 -26.75 -17.55
N ASP A 599 7.41 -27.65 -17.79
CA ASP A 599 5.96 -27.38 -17.67
C ASP A 599 5.56 -26.76 -16.33
N GLU A 600 6.33 -27.00 -15.25
CA GLU A 600 6.08 -26.36 -13.96
C GLU A 600 6.05 -24.83 -14.07
N TYR A 601 6.78 -24.21 -15.00
CA TYR A 601 6.79 -22.75 -15.14
C TYR A 601 5.69 -22.21 -16.07
N HIS A 602 5.03 -23.07 -16.84
CA HIS A 602 4.00 -22.65 -17.78
C HIS A 602 2.80 -22.01 -17.05
N GLY A 603 2.41 -20.81 -17.48
CA GLY A 603 1.33 -20.02 -16.86
C GLY A 603 1.74 -19.25 -15.59
N LYS A 604 2.99 -19.39 -15.11
CA LYS A 604 3.51 -18.59 -13.98
C LYS A 604 3.95 -17.22 -14.47
N ILE A 605 3.81 -16.23 -13.60
CA ILE A 605 4.21 -14.86 -13.90
C ILE A 605 5.58 -14.54 -13.31
N PHE A 606 6.48 -14.06 -14.16
CA PHE A 606 7.81 -13.58 -13.78
C PHE A 606 7.74 -12.08 -13.51
N MET A 607 8.45 -11.63 -12.46
CA MET A 607 8.57 -10.23 -12.05
C MET A 607 9.97 -9.98 -11.49
N ALA A 608 10.56 -8.82 -11.78
CA ALA A 608 11.79 -8.40 -11.14
C ALA A 608 11.45 -7.61 -9.87
N ASN A 609 12.30 -7.70 -8.85
CA ASN A 609 12.17 -6.95 -7.62
C ASN A 609 13.47 -6.21 -7.33
N ILE A 610 13.38 -4.88 -7.33
CA ILE A 610 14.52 -3.98 -7.18
C ILE A 610 15.07 -4.04 -5.75
N HIS A 611 14.23 -4.17 -4.72
CA HIS A 611 14.68 -4.16 -3.31
C HIS A 611 15.12 -5.53 -2.79
N GLU A 612 14.73 -6.61 -3.46
CA GLU A 612 15.19 -7.98 -3.18
C GLU A 612 16.35 -8.39 -4.10
N HIS A 613 16.67 -7.56 -5.10
CA HIS A 613 17.69 -7.83 -6.12
C HIS A 613 17.48 -9.22 -6.77
N ALA A 614 16.24 -9.48 -7.18
CA ALA A 614 15.80 -10.80 -7.56
C ALA A 614 14.84 -10.80 -8.74
N VAL A 615 14.78 -11.94 -9.43
CA VAL A 615 13.66 -12.32 -10.30
C VAL A 615 12.81 -13.32 -9.53
N LEU A 616 11.52 -13.04 -9.46
CA LEU A 616 10.52 -13.76 -8.69
C LEU A 616 9.52 -14.43 -9.64
N THR A 617 8.92 -15.52 -9.17
CA THR A 617 7.82 -16.19 -9.86
C THR A 617 6.62 -16.34 -8.95
N ASP A 618 5.43 -16.03 -9.48
CA ASP A 618 4.15 -16.29 -8.82
C ASP A 618 3.27 -17.20 -9.67
N GLU A 619 2.45 -18.00 -9.00
CA GLU A 619 1.42 -18.84 -9.60
C GLU A 619 0.07 -18.11 -9.59
N LEU A 620 -0.60 -18.08 -10.74
CA LEU A 620 -1.91 -17.48 -10.93
C LEU A 620 -3.00 -18.55 -10.76
N VAL A 621 -3.55 -18.68 -9.54
CA VAL A 621 -4.56 -19.70 -9.23
C VAL A 621 -5.97 -19.13 -9.46
N PRO A 622 -6.79 -19.69 -10.37
CA PRO A 622 -8.16 -19.22 -10.58
C PRO A 622 -9.01 -19.27 -9.30
N SER A 623 -9.78 -18.22 -9.04
CA SER A 623 -10.69 -18.11 -7.89
C SER A 623 -11.86 -17.20 -8.20
N GLY A 624 -13.07 -17.77 -8.26
CA GLY A 624 -14.27 -17.05 -8.67
C GLY A 624 -14.13 -16.49 -10.08
N SER A 625 -14.38 -15.20 -10.25
CA SER A 625 -14.20 -14.48 -11.52
C SER A 625 -12.74 -14.09 -11.82
N GLY A 626 -11.83 -14.24 -10.86
CA GLY A 626 -10.44 -13.78 -10.97
C GLY A 626 -9.43 -14.80 -10.48
N PHE A 627 -8.43 -14.34 -9.75
CA PHE A 627 -7.26 -15.12 -9.36
C PHE A 627 -6.82 -14.84 -7.94
N VAL A 628 -6.05 -15.77 -7.37
CA VAL A 628 -5.16 -15.58 -6.23
C VAL A 628 -3.74 -15.82 -6.71
N GLY A 629 -2.88 -14.81 -6.56
CA GLY A 629 -1.46 -14.88 -6.86
C GLY A 629 -0.67 -15.43 -5.67
N LYS A 630 -0.11 -16.63 -5.83
CA LYS A 630 0.67 -17.32 -4.80
C LYS A 630 2.16 -17.26 -5.12
N HIS A 631 2.97 -17.03 -4.11
CA HIS A 631 4.43 -17.08 -4.28
C HIS A 631 4.85 -18.48 -4.73
N HIS A 632 5.66 -18.57 -5.79
CA HIS A 632 6.24 -19.83 -6.24
C HIS A 632 7.71 -19.95 -5.79
N LYS A 633 8.65 -19.34 -6.53
CA LYS A 633 10.10 -19.41 -6.24
C LYS A 633 10.79 -18.05 -6.44
N ASP A 634 11.81 -17.80 -5.64
CA ASP A 634 12.83 -16.77 -5.89
C ASP A 634 13.75 -17.25 -7.02
N PHE A 635 13.30 -17.10 -8.28
CA PHE A 635 13.90 -17.73 -9.45
C PHE A 635 15.39 -17.40 -9.65
N MET A 636 15.76 -16.13 -9.43
CA MET A 636 17.16 -15.68 -9.44
C MET A 636 17.37 -14.65 -8.34
N LYS A 637 18.48 -14.75 -7.61
CA LYS A 637 19.02 -13.69 -6.74
C LYS A 637 20.31 -13.17 -7.36
N ALA A 638 20.35 -11.88 -7.68
CA ALA A 638 21.56 -11.24 -8.20
C ALA A 638 22.69 -11.18 -7.16
N ASN A 639 22.35 -11.29 -5.87
CA ASN A 639 23.28 -11.23 -4.73
C ASN A 639 24.15 -9.96 -4.71
N ASN A 640 23.71 -8.90 -5.39
CA ASN A 640 24.37 -7.61 -5.45
C ASN A 640 23.33 -6.50 -5.36
N ALA A 641 23.55 -5.53 -4.46
CA ALA A 641 22.56 -4.49 -4.18
C ALA A 641 22.53 -3.34 -5.20
N GLN A 642 23.41 -3.37 -6.22
CA GLN A 642 23.38 -2.43 -7.35
C GLN A 642 22.68 -3.04 -8.57
N TRP A 643 22.21 -4.28 -8.49
CA TRP A 643 21.33 -4.86 -9.51
C TRP A 643 19.93 -4.24 -9.39
N ILE A 644 19.48 -3.58 -10.44
CA ILE A 644 18.18 -2.89 -10.52
C ILE A 644 17.41 -3.52 -11.68
N GLY A 645 16.76 -4.65 -11.39
CA GLY A 645 15.89 -5.33 -12.35
C GLY A 645 14.48 -4.74 -12.36
N PHE A 646 13.97 -4.34 -13.53
CA PHE A 646 12.61 -3.78 -13.60
C PHE A 646 11.83 -3.98 -14.91
N SER A 647 12.42 -4.53 -15.97
CA SER A 647 11.68 -4.89 -17.19
C SER A 647 12.09 -6.27 -17.68
N MET A 648 11.19 -6.96 -18.39
CA MET A 648 11.44 -8.32 -18.86
C MET A 648 10.63 -8.70 -20.10
N GLU A 649 11.17 -9.63 -20.88
CA GLU A 649 10.54 -10.20 -22.08
C GLU A 649 10.84 -11.69 -22.22
N ILE A 650 10.00 -12.38 -23.00
CA ILE A 650 10.22 -13.77 -23.41
C ILE A 650 10.56 -13.79 -24.90
N GLY A 651 11.73 -14.33 -25.23
CA GLY A 651 12.27 -14.32 -26.59
C GLY A 651 11.81 -15.49 -27.47
N PRO A 652 12.19 -15.50 -28.76
CA PRO A 652 11.87 -16.57 -29.72
C PRO A 652 12.46 -17.94 -29.30
N GLY A 653 13.57 -17.95 -28.57
CA GLY A 653 14.16 -19.14 -27.98
C GLY A 653 13.34 -19.77 -26.85
N GLY A 654 12.40 -19.01 -26.27
CA GLY A 654 11.62 -19.39 -25.09
C GLY A 654 12.29 -19.07 -23.76
N ASP A 655 13.43 -18.37 -23.78
CA ASP A 655 14.12 -17.90 -22.58
C ASP A 655 13.52 -16.60 -22.04
N VAL A 656 13.77 -16.34 -20.75
CA VAL A 656 13.34 -15.12 -20.06
C VAL A 656 14.51 -14.13 -20.03
N TYR A 657 14.26 -12.88 -20.42
CA TYR A 657 15.25 -11.82 -20.45
C TYR A 657 14.85 -10.75 -19.43
N VAL A 658 15.79 -10.30 -18.61
CA VAL A 658 15.57 -9.26 -17.60
C VAL A 658 16.59 -8.14 -17.75
N LEU A 659 16.09 -6.92 -17.76
CA LEU A 659 16.89 -5.71 -17.83
C LEU A 659 17.42 -5.35 -16.44
N ASP A 660 18.72 -5.04 -16.34
CA ASP A 660 19.38 -4.46 -15.16
C ASP A 660 19.97 -3.09 -15.51
N TRP A 661 19.48 -2.03 -14.87
CA TRP A 661 20.02 -0.68 -15.03
C TRP A 661 21.45 -0.55 -14.45
N HIS A 662 21.79 -1.41 -13.49
CA HIS A 662 23.04 -1.46 -12.74
C HIS A 662 23.52 -0.11 -12.18
N ASP A 663 22.98 0.31 -11.03
CA ASP A 663 23.34 1.56 -10.34
C ASP A 663 23.17 1.41 -8.82
N ALA A 664 23.84 2.27 -8.04
CA ALA A 664 23.83 2.26 -6.58
C ALA A 664 22.71 3.10 -5.96
N ASP A 665 22.03 3.96 -6.73
CA ASP A 665 20.88 4.75 -6.26
C ASP A 665 19.54 4.16 -6.71
N ILE A 666 19.05 3.22 -5.90
CA ILE A 666 17.78 2.54 -6.12
C ILE A 666 16.61 3.55 -6.08
N CYS A 667 15.84 3.60 -7.18
CA CYS A 667 14.71 4.50 -7.40
C CYS A 667 15.07 6.00 -7.58
N GLY A 668 16.25 6.28 -8.16
CA GLY A 668 16.49 7.40 -9.07
C GLY A 668 16.32 8.82 -8.51
N LYS A 669 17.03 9.12 -7.40
CA LYS A 669 17.27 10.54 -7.03
C LYS A 669 18.40 11.11 -7.87
N GLU A 670 19.41 10.30 -8.13
CA GLU A 670 20.58 10.61 -8.94
C GLU A 670 20.90 9.37 -9.79
N VAL A 671 21.51 9.57 -10.96
CA VAL A 671 22.20 8.49 -11.67
C VAL A 671 23.68 8.61 -11.32
N LEU A 672 24.23 7.59 -10.65
CA LEU A 672 25.63 7.61 -10.24
C LEU A 672 26.51 7.00 -11.34
N GLN A 673 25.97 6.08 -12.15
CA GLN A 673 26.70 5.40 -13.22
C GLN A 673 25.94 5.49 -14.54
N LYS A 674 26.22 6.50 -15.36
CA LYS A 674 25.55 6.71 -16.66
C LYS A 674 25.97 5.74 -17.77
N ASN A 675 27.09 5.04 -17.59
CA ASN A 675 27.69 4.22 -18.64
C ASN A 675 27.48 2.72 -18.42
N THR A 676 26.47 2.35 -17.64
CA THR A 676 26.19 0.97 -17.23
C THR A 676 24.80 0.56 -17.69
N GLY A 677 24.60 -0.72 -17.95
CA GLY A 677 23.31 -1.24 -18.36
C GLY A 677 23.44 -2.63 -18.96
N ARG A 678 22.55 -3.53 -18.56
CA ARG A 678 22.67 -4.95 -18.91
C ARG A 678 21.31 -5.56 -19.19
N ILE A 679 21.32 -6.63 -19.97
CA ILE A 679 20.19 -7.53 -20.16
C ILE A 679 20.71 -8.94 -19.87
N PHE A 680 20.16 -9.56 -18.83
CA PHE A 680 20.46 -10.93 -18.48
C PHE A 680 19.48 -11.87 -19.17
N ARG A 681 20.00 -12.99 -19.70
CA ARG A 681 19.20 -14.10 -20.21
C ARG A 681 19.18 -15.20 -19.16
N LEU A 682 17.99 -15.69 -18.85
CA LEU A 682 17.73 -16.81 -17.96
C LEU A 682 17.23 -17.97 -18.80
N SER A 683 18.01 -19.05 -18.85
CA SER A 683 17.75 -20.20 -19.71
C SER A 683 17.88 -21.52 -18.92
N PRO A 684 17.13 -22.57 -19.29
CA PRO A 684 17.39 -23.90 -18.77
C PRO A 684 18.75 -24.39 -19.30
N LYS A 685 19.49 -25.16 -18.50
CA LYS A 685 20.72 -25.82 -18.96
C LYS A 685 20.45 -26.81 -20.10
N GLU A 686 19.26 -27.40 -20.10
CA GLU A 686 18.74 -28.24 -21.17
C GLU A 686 17.39 -27.67 -21.62
N SER A 687 17.37 -27.02 -22.80
CA SER A 687 16.14 -26.44 -23.34
C SER A 687 15.21 -27.51 -23.88
N LEU A 688 13.92 -27.44 -23.51
CA LEU A 688 12.86 -28.28 -24.06
C LEU A 688 12.33 -27.75 -25.40
N ALA A 689 12.76 -26.56 -25.81
CA ALA A 689 12.30 -25.92 -27.03
C ALA A 689 12.76 -26.71 -28.25
N LYS A 690 11.82 -27.10 -29.12
CA LYS A 690 12.15 -27.77 -30.37
C LYS A 690 12.60 -26.75 -31.41
N ASN A 691 13.74 -27.01 -32.06
CA ASN A 691 14.20 -26.22 -33.20
C ASN A 691 13.57 -26.74 -34.50
N TRP A 692 12.33 -26.33 -34.75
CA TRP A 692 11.59 -26.66 -35.97
C TRP A 692 11.86 -25.64 -37.09
N GLU A 693 11.64 -26.06 -38.34
CA GLU A 693 11.88 -25.21 -39.51
C GLU A 693 11.03 -23.94 -39.48
N GLY A 694 11.70 -22.79 -39.42
CA GLY A 694 11.07 -21.47 -39.35
C GLY A 694 11.03 -20.82 -37.96
N ARG A 695 11.50 -21.50 -36.90
CA ARG A 695 11.48 -20.94 -35.52
C ARG A 695 12.11 -19.55 -35.43
N TYR A 696 13.25 -19.39 -36.08
CA TYR A 696 14.00 -18.14 -36.11
C TYR A 696 13.93 -17.44 -37.47
N ALA A 697 12.88 -17.72 -38.26
CA ALA A 697 12.65 -17.02 -39.51
C ALA A 697 12.08 -15.62 -39.24
N ASP A 698 12.28 -14.73 -40.21
CA ASP A 698 11.58 -13.44 -40.25
C ASP A 698 10.07 -13.68 -40.42
N VAL A 699 9.31 -13.52 -39.33
CA VAL A 699 7.88 -13.78 -39.28
C VAL A 699 7.12 -12.93 -40.30
N ALA A 700 7.60 -11.70 -40.57
CA ALA A 700 6.97 -10.79 -41.51
C ALA A 700 7.01 -11.30 -42.97
N LYS A 701 7.96 -12.20 -43.30
CA LYS A 701 8.13 -12.78 -44.64
C LYS A 701 7.40 -14.11 -44.86
N LEU A 702 6.83 -14.71 -43.81
CA LEU A 702 6.13 -15.99 -43.90
C LEU A 702 4.77 -15.85 -44.63
N SER A 703 4.30 -16.90 -45.31
CA SER A 703 2.96 -16.88 -45.93
C SER A 703 1.86 -16.84 -44.87
N ASP A 704 0.67 -16.34 -45.22
CA ASP A 704 -0.48 -16.34 -44.31
C ASP A 704 -0.79 -17.73 -43.74
N ALA A 705 -0.65 -18.79 -44.55
CA ALA A 705 -0.83 -20.18 -44.10
C ALA A 705 0.12 -20.53 -42.95
N ARG A 706 1.40 -20.14 -43.04
CA ARG A 706 2.39 -20.35 -41.98
C ARG A 706 2.12 -19.49 -40.75
N LEU A 707 1.62 -18.27 -40.92
CA LEU A 707 1.22 -17.41 -39.80
C LEU A 707 0.01 -17.98 -39.04
N ILE A 708 -0.90 -18.66 -39.73
CA ILE A 708 -1.99 -19.41 -39.13
C ILE A 708 -1.45 -20.61 -38.35
N ASP A 709 -0.53 -21.40 -38.92
CA ASP A 709 0.11 -22.51 -38.22
C ASP A 709 0.78 -22.03 -36.92
N TYR A 710 1.38 -20.83 -36.91
CA TYR A 710 2.02 -20.24 -35.73
C TYR A 710 1.04 -19.90 -34.61
N GLN A 711 -0.26 -19.74 -34.90
CA GLN A 711 -1.26 -19.60 -33.82
C GLN A 711 -1.33 -20.86 -32.95
N ALA A 712 -0.96 -22.04 -33.48
CA ALA A 712 -0.88 -23.29 -32.75
C ALA A 712 0.52 -23.58 -32.15
N SER A 713 1.44 -22.60 -32.19
CA SER A 713 2.77 -22.76 -31.61
C SER A 713 2.71 -22.91 -30.08
N SER A 714 3.54 -23.80 -29.55
CA SER A 714 3.80 -23.94 -28.11
C SER A 714 4.44 -22.68 -27.50
N SER A 715 5.07 -21.85 -28.33
CA SER A 715 5.64 -20.56 -27.90
C SER A 715 4.74 -19.40 -28.32
N ALA A 716 4.18 -18.70 -27.32
CA ALA A 716 3.30 -17.57 -27.52
C ALA A 716 3.96 -16.41 -28.27
N TRP A 717 5.30 -16.27 -28.21
CA TRP A 717 6.03 -15.27 -29.00
C TRP A 717 5.67 -15.37 -30.48
N HIS A 718 5.72 -16.59 -31.05
CA HIS A 718 5.41 -16.84 -32.46
C HIS A 718 3.95 -16.53 -32.79
N ALA A 719 3.01 -16.98 -31.94
CA ALA A 719 1.59 -16.73 -32.14
C ALA A 719 1.24 -15.23 -32.07
N ARG A 720 1.86 -14.50 -31.14
CA ARG A 720 1.69 -13.05 -30.95
C ARG A 720 2.26 -12.27 -32.13
N ARG A 721 3.52 -12.53 -32.54
CA ARG A 721 4.10 -11.88 -33.72
C ARG A 721 3.33 -12.18 -34.99
N ALA A 722 2.95 -13.45 -35.22
CA ALA A 722 2.16 -13.82 -36.38
C ALA A 722 0.81 -13.08 -36.44
N ARG A 723 0.19 -12.81 -35.29
CA ARG A 723 -1.06 -12.05 -35.22
C ARG A 723 -0.86 -10.58 -35.58
N VAL A 724 0.19 -9.94 -35.08
CA VAL A 724 0.53 -8.55 -35.42
C VAL A 724 0.83 -8.42 -36.91
N VAL A 725 1.56 -9.37 -37.50
CA VAL A 725 1.83 -9.41 -38.95
C VAL A 725 0.53 -9.59 -39.75
N LEU A 726 -0.35 -10.53 -39.35
CA LEU A 726 -1.66 -10.73 -40.00
C LEU A 726 -2.53 -9.47 -39.92
N GLN A 727 -2.55 -8.79 -38.76
CA GLN A 727 -3.25 -7.51 -38.59
C GLN A 727 -2.69 -6.45 -39.54
N GLY A 728 -1.36 -6.31 -39.62
CA GLY A 728 -0.71 -5.39 -40.56
C GLY A 728 -1.04 -5.70 -42.02
N ARG A 729 -1.10 -6.98 -42.41
CA ARG A 729 -1.53 -7.39 -43.76
C ARG A 729 -2.99 -7.07 -44.02
N ALA A 730 -3.86 -7.25 -43.03
CA ALA A 730 -5.28 -6.91 -43.14
C ALA A 730 -5.48 -5.41 -43.41
N ILE A 731 -4.83 -4.57 -42.60
CA ILE A 731 -4.90 -3.10 -42.72
C ILE A 731 -4.44 -2.64 -44.11
N ASN A 732 -3.38 -3.25 -44.62
CA ASN A 732 -2.80 -2.90 -45.91
C ASN A 732 -3.49 -3.58 -47.12
N GLY A 733 -4.56 -4.36 -46.91
CA GLY A 733 -5.24 -5.08 -47.98
C GLY A 733 -4.39 -6.18 -48.64
N ARG A 734 -3.43 -6.75 -47.91
CA ARG A 734 -2.43 -7.73 -48.39
C ARG A 734 -2.66 -9.16 -47.89
N LEU A 735 -3.82 -9.46 -47.29
CA LEU A 735 -4.15 -10.83 -46.89
C LEU A 735 -4.34 -11.74 -48.10
N ALA A 736 -3.85 -12.96 -48.01
CA ALA A 736 -4.03 -13.98 -49.03
C ALA A 736 -5.49 -14.44 -49.12
N ASN A 737 -5.91 -14.83 -50.33
CA ASN A 737 -7.22 -15.44 -50.53
C ASN A 737 -7.33 -16.75 -49.74
N GLY A 738 -8.37 -16.87 -48.92
CA GLY A 738 -8.63 -18.06 -48.10
C GLY A 738 -8.11 -17.98 -46.65
N THR A 739 -7.37 -16.94 -46.27
CA THR A 739 -6.86 -16.76 -44.89
C THR A 739 -7.97 -16.83 -43.84
N HIS A 740 -9.08 -16.12 -44.02
CA HIS A 740 -10.23 -16.21 -43.11
C HIS A 740 -10.89 -17.58 -43.10
N ARG A 741 -10.89 -18.32 -44.22
CA ARG A 741 -11.45 -19.67 -44.29
C ARG A 741 -10.60 -20.61 -43.42
N ALA A 742 -9.29 -20.57 -43.56
CA ALA A 742 -8.35 -21.39 -42.79
C ALA A 742 -8.42 -21.07 -41.28
N LEU A 743 -8.47 -19.78 -40.91
CA LEU A 743 -8.68 -19.39 -39.52
C LEU A 743 -10.03 -19.85 -38.96
N LYS A 744 -11.11 -19.78 -39.75
CA LYS A 744 -12.43 -20.32 -39.36
C LYS A 744 -12.40 -21.84 -39.19
N THR A 745 -11.65 -22.56 -40.02
CA THR A 745 -11.42 -24.00 -39.87
C THR A 745 -10.69 -24.28 -38.54
N MET A 746 -9.59 -23.59 -38.27
CA MET A 746 -8.85 -23.72 -37.01
C MET A 746 -9.74 -23.46 -35.78
N PHE A 747 -10.56 -22.40 -35.80
CA PHE A 747 -11.47 -22.08 -34.70
C PHE A 747 -12.51 -23.17 -34.42
N ARG A 748 -13.00 -23.86 -35.46
CA ARG A 748 -14.04 -24.90 -35.34
C ARG A 748 -13.50 -26.28 -35.02
N GLU A 749 -12.37 -26.65 -35.64
CA GLU A 749 -11.89 -28.03 -35.66
C GLU A 749 -10.76 -28.30 -34.65
N ASN A 750 -10.06 -27.26 -34.17
CA ASN A 750 -8.99 -27.47 -33.20
C ASN A 750 -9.56 -27.94 -31.86
N LYS A 751 -8.92 -28.93 -31.24
CA LYS A 751 -9.35 -29.52 -29.97
C LYS A 751 -8.89 -28.69 -28.76
N ASP A 752 -7.82 -27.93 -28.92
CA ASP A 752 -7.25 -27.08 -27.89
C ASP A 752 -7.98 -25.72 -27.85
N GLU A 753 -8.53 -25.38 -26.69
CA GLU A 753 -9.34 -24.18 -26.48
C GLU A 753 -8.50 -22.89 -26.60
N ASP A 754 -7.22 -22.92 -26.24
CA ASP A 754 -6.32 -21.77 -26.36
C ASP A 754 -6.00 -21.50 -27.83
N HIS A 755 -5.80 -22.56 -28.61
CA HIS A 755 -5.63 -22.43 -30.06
C HIS A 755 -6.90 -21.92 -30.74
N ARG A 756 -8.08 -22.35 -30.28
CA ARG A 756 -9.37 -21.79 -30.76
C ARG A 756 -9.47 -20.30 -30.42
N LEU A 757 -9.12 -19.89 -29.20
CA LEU A 757 -9.09 -18.47 -28.81
C LEU A 757 -8.11 -17.66 -29.66
N ARG A 758 -6.92 -18.18 -29.92
CA ARG A 758 -5.94 -17.53 -30.82
C ARG A 758 -6.47 -17.37 -32.24
N ALA A 759 -7.19 -18.36 -32.76
CA ALA A 759 -7.87 -18.25 -34.05
C ALA A 759 -9.00 -17.21 -34.02
N LEU A 760 -9.80 -17.14 -32.94
CA LEU A 760 -10.83 -16.11 -32.75
C LEU A 760 -10.23 -14.71 -32.79
N TRP A 761 -9.16 -14.49 -32.03
CA TRP A 761 -8.44 -13.20 -32.00
C TRP A 761 -7.82 -12.86 -33.36
N ALA A 762 -7.19 -13.82 -34.03
CA ALA A 762 -6.66 -13.61 -35.38
C ALA A 762 -7.76 -13.27 -36.38
N LEU A 763 -8.94 -13.91 -36.29
CA LEU A 763 -10.10 -13.55 -37.11
C LEU A 763 -10.58 -12.12 -36.80
N HIS A 764 -10.62 -11.71 -35.53
CA HIS A 764 -11.01 -10.35 -35.14
C HIS A 764 -10.11 -9.29 -35.75
N VAL A 765 -8.79 -9.39 -35.51
CA VAL A 765 -7.83 -8.36 -35.96
C VAL A 765 -7.65 -8.31 -37.48
N THR A 766 -8.08 -9.36 -38.19
CA THR A 766 -8.05 -9.43 -39.66
C THR A 766 -9.40 -9.11 -40.31
N GLY A 767 -10.44 -8.75 -39.55
CA GLY A 767 -11.78 -8.47 -40.10
C GLY A 767 -12.53 -9.70 -40.60
N GLY A 768 -12.16 -10.90 -40.14
CA GLY A 768 -12.77 -12.18 -40.54
C GLY A 768 -13.98 -12.60 -39.71
N LEU A 769 -14.33 -11.85 -38.65
CA LEU A 769 -15.52 -12.04 -37.82
C LEU A 769 -16.58 -11.00 -38.14
N ASP A 770 -17.81 -11.46 -38.30
CA ASP A 770 -19.00 -10.64 -38.31
C ASP A 770 -19.76 -10.76 -36.98
N GLU A 771 -20.71 -9.87 -36.76
CA GLU A 771 -21.56 -9.88 -35.58
C GLU A 771 -22.31 -11.21 -35.45
N ALA A 772 -22.83 -11.74 -36.56
CA ALA A 772 -23.53 -13.03 -36.57
C ALA A 772 -22.64 -14.19 -36.09
N GLY A 773 -21.35 -14.17 -36.40
CA GLY A 773 -20.34 -15.10 -35.88
C GLY A 773 -20.14 -14.96 -34.38
N LEU A 774 -19.95 -13.74 -33.89
CA LEU A 774 -19.77 -13.48 -32.46
C LEU A 774 -21.02 -13.87 -31.65
N LEU A 775 -22.21 -13.59 -32.16
CA LEU A 775 -23.48 -14.00 -31.54
C LEU A 775 -23.62 -15.53 -31.44
N ARG A 776 -23.19 -16.28 -32.46
CA ARG A 776 -23.16 -17.76 -32.38
C ARG A 776 -22.19 -18.23 -31.31
N ASN A 777 -21.05 -17.57 -31.17
CA ASN A 777 -20.03 -17.92 -30.18
C ASN A 777 -20.48 -17.69 -28.73
N LEU A 778 -21.53 -16.89 -28.49
CA LEU A 778 -22.17 -16.76 -27.17
C LEU A 778 -22.80 -18.07 -26.66
N GLY A 779 -22.99 -19.06 -27.54
CA GLY A 779 -23.41 -20.41 -27.19
C GLY A 779 -22.27 -21.44 -27.12
N ASP A 780 -21.00 -21.04 -27.22
CA ASP A 780 -19.87 -21.98 -27.19
C ASP A 780 -19.76 -22.71 -25.84
N ARG A 781 -19.19 -23.91 -25.84
CA ARG A 781 -18.93 -24.69 -24.62
C ARG A 781 -17.89 -24.02 -23.72
N ASP A 782 -16.89 -23.39 -24.31
CA ASP A 782 -15.79 -22.75 -23.59
C ASP A 782 -16.22 -21.35 -23.09
N ALA A 783 -16.03 -21.11 -21.80
CA ALA A 783 -16.44 -19.87 -21.16
C ALA A 783 -15.64 -18.65 -21.64
N HIS A 784 -14.38 -18.81 -22.01
CA HIS A 784 -13.52 -17.72 -22.49
C HIS A 784 -13.87 -17.34 -23.93
N ILE A 785 -14.30 -18.28 -24.78
CA ILE A 785 -14.83 -17.96 -26.11
C ILE A 785 -16.10 -17.11 -25.99
N ARG A 786 -17.02 -17.47 -25.07
CA ARG A 786 -18.20 -16.66 -24.77
C ARG A 786 -17.81 -15.28 -24.24
N ALA A 787 -16.91 -15.23 -23.27
CA ALA A 787 -16.41 -14.00 -22.65
C ALA A 787 -15.76 -13.05 -23.67
N TRP A 788 -14.83 -13.53 -24.49
CA TRP A 788 -14.22 -12.72 -25.54
C TRP A 788 -15.24 -12.26 -26.56
N SER A 789 -16.22 -13.09 -26.92
CA SER A 789 -17.28 -12.68 -27.85
C SER A 789 -18.11 -11.52 -27.29
N ILE A 790 -18.38 -11.49 -25.98
CA ILE A 790 -18.99 -10.33 -25.30
C ILE A 790 -18.10 -9.09 -25.43
N GLN A 791 -16.79 -9.21 -25.12
CA GLN A 791 -15.86 -8.07 -25.20
C GLN A 791 -15.76 -7.51 -26.63
N LEU A 792 -15.69 -8.38 -27.64
CA LEU A 792 -15.58 -7.97 -29.05
C LEU A 792 -16.88 -7.32 -29.56
N LEU A 793 -18.06 -7.84 -29.17
CA LEU A 793 -19.36 -7.22 -29.47
C LEU A 793 -19.52 -5.84 -28.82
N CYS A 794 -18.85 -5.58 -27.70
CA CYS A 794 -18.86 -4.30 -26.98
C CYS A 794 -17.68 -3.38 -27.31
N GLU A 795 -16.80 -3.76 -28.25
CA GLU A 795 -15.59 -2.99 -28.54
C GLU A 795 -15.91 -1.56 -28.97
N ASP A 796 -16.96 -1.35 -29.76
CA ASP A 796 -17.34 -0.02 -30.27
C ASP A 796 -18.38 0.71 -29.41
N LYS A 797 -18.65 0.20 -28.20
CA LYS A 797 -19.59 0.78 -27.21
C LYS A 797 -21.06 0.85 -27.67
N SER A 798 -21.40 0.13 -28.74
CA SER A 798 -22.73 0.11 -29.36
C SER A 798 -23.17 -1.31 -29.71
N PRO A 799 -23.29 -2.23 -28.74
CA PRO A 799 -23.79 -3.58 -29.01
C PRO A 799 -25.21 -3.53 -29.60
N SER A 800 -25.52 -4.43 -30.53
CA SER A 800 -26.84 -4.48 -31.18
C SER A 800 -27.94 -4.94 -30.22
N GLY A 801 -29.21 -4.68 -30.57
CA GLY A 801 -30.36 -5.18 -29.81
C GLY A 801 -30.33 -6.70 -29.58
N ARG A 802 -29.92 -7.47 -30.61
CA ARG A 802 -29.77 -8.92 -30.50
C ARG A 802 -28.65 -9.33 -29.55
N ALA A 803 -27.52 -8.61 -29.55
CA ALA A 803 -26.46 -8.85 -28.58
C ALA A 803 -26.93 -8.58 -27.15
N LEU A 804 -27.67 -7.49 -26.93
CA LEU A 804 -28.23 -7.13 -25.62
C LEU A 804 -29.22 -8.20 -25.10
N GLU A 805 -30.06 -8.75 -25.97
CA GLU A 805 -30.97 -9.86 -25.63
C GLU A 805 -30.21 -11.11 -25.16
N GLU A 806 -29.18 -11.51 -25.90
CA GLU A 806 -28.34 -12.67 -25.53
C GLU A 806 -27.52 -12.40 -24.26
N PHE A 807 -27.01 -11.18 -24.07
CA PHE A 807 -26.31 -10.79 -22.84
C PHE A 807 -27.23 -10.87 -21.63
N ALA A 808 -28.47 -10.40 -21.74
CA ALA A 808 -29.44 -10.49 -20.65
C ALA A 808 -29.81 -11.95 -20.35
N ALA A 809 -29.88 -12.80 -21.37
CA ALA A 809 -30.11 -14.23 -21.20
C ALA A 809 -28.92 -14.93 -20.51
N LEU A 810 -27.69 -14.65 -20.95
CA LEU A 810 -26.46 -15.17 -20.33
C LEU A 810 -26.29 -14.68 -18.89
N ALA A 811 -26.57 -13.41 -18.62
CA ALA A 811 -26.50 -12.84 -17.28
C ALA A 811 -27.36 -13.61 -16.27
N LYS A 812 -28.49 -14.17 -16.71
CA LYS A 812 -29.39 -14.99 -15.88
C LYS A 812 -28.94 -16.43 -15.73
N ARG A 813 -28.43 -17.05 -16.80
CA ARG A 813 -28.28 -18.52 -16.89
C ARG A 813 -26.84 -19.05 -16.90
N ASP A 814 -25.84 -18.22 -17.24
CA ASP A 814 -24.46 -18.70 -17.39
C ASP A 814 -23.84 -18.97 -16.02
N SER A 815 -23.37 -20.21 -15.83
CA SER A 815 -22.78 -20.66 -14.58
C SER A 815 -21.35 -20.14 -14.38
N SER A 816 -20.66 -19.71 -15.44
CA SER A 816 -19.28 -19.27 -15.37
C SER A 816 -19.17 -17.84 -14.78
N PRO A 817 -18.46 -17.66 -13.65
CA PRO A 817 -18.19 -16.32 -13.11
C PRO A 817 -17.33 -15.47 -14.07
N VAL A 818 -16.54 -16.10 -14.95
CA VAL A 818 -15.76 -15.38 -15.99
C VAL A 818 -16.70 -14.75 -17.02
N VAL A 819 -17.72 -15.47 -17.49
CA VAL A 819 -18.70 -14.88 -18.44
C VAL A 819 -19.46 -13.74 -17.78
N ARG A 820 -19.89 -13.92 -16.53
CA ARG A 820 -20.56 -12.86 -15.75
C ARG A 820 -19.65 -11.65 -15.53
N LEU A 821 -18.34 -11.85 -15.40
CA LEU A 821 -17.37 -10.76 -15.28
C LEU A 821 -17.31 -9.90 -16.54
N TYR A 822 -17.28 -10.54 -17.71
CA TYR A 822 -17.26 -9.84 -18.98
C TYR A 822 -18.59 -9.13 -19.26
N LEU A 823 -19.73 -9.71 -18.85
CA LEU A 823 -21.02 -9.03 -18.88
C LEU A 823 -21.06 -7.81 -17.94
N ALA A 824 -20.53 -7.93 -16.72
CA ALA A 824 -20.45 -6.82 -15.78
C ALA A 824 -19.54 -5.69 -16.29
N SER A 825 -18.42 -6.04 -16.93
CA SER A 825 -17.56 -5.08 -17.64
C SER A 825 -18.27 -4.43 -18.83
N ALA A 826 -19.02 -5.21 -19.61
CA ALA A 826 -19.77 -4.73 -20.78
C ALA A 826 -20.82 -3.67 -20.44
N LEU A 827 -21.39 -3.68 -19.22
CA LEU A 827 -22.32 -2.64 -18.77
C LEU A 827 -21.74 -1.23 -18.98
N GLN A 828 -20.44 -1.04 -18.75
CA GLN A 828 -19.79 0.28 -18.91
C GLN A 828 -19.52 0.66 -20.38
N ARG A 829 -19.81 -0.23 -21.32
CA ARG A 829 -19.59 -0.07 -22.77
C ARG A 829 -20.90 -0.08 -23.56
N MET A 830 -21.98 0.40 -22.97
CA MET A 830 -23.28 0.55 -23.64
C MET A 830 -24.07 1.74 -23.06
N ALA A 831 -25.12 2.14 -23.78
CA ALA A 831 -26.07 3.15 -23.30
C ALA A 831 -26.73 2.73 -21.97
N LEU A 832 -27.18 3.71 -21.18
CA LEU A 832 -27.69 3.46 -19.82
C LEU A 832 -28.92 2.56 -19.80
N ASP A 833 -29.89 2.82 -20.69
CA ASP A 833 -31.13 2.06 -20.83
C ASP A 833 -30.90 0.57 -21.16
N ALA A 834 -29.87 0.27 -21.95
CA ALA A 834 -29.50 -1.10 -22.34
C ALA A 834 -28.96 -1.95 -21.17
N ARG A 835 -28.56 -1.35 -20.05
CA ARG A 835 -27.89 -2.04 -18.94
C ARG A 835 -28.85 -2.83 -18.04
N TRP A 836 -30.11 -2.40 -17.94
CA TRP A 836 -31.06 -2.89 -16.93
C TRP A 836 -31.27 -4.41 -16.99
N ALA A 837 -31.59 -4.96 -18.16
CA ALA A 837 -31.91 -6.38 -18.28
C ALA A 837 -30.71 -7.30 -17.94
N ILE A 838 -29.50 -6.84 -18.27
CA ILE A 838 -28.24 -7.54 -17.96
C ILE A 838 -27.95 -7.43 -16.46
N ALA A 839 -28.05 -6.23 -15.88
CA ALA A 839 -27.85 -5.98 -14.46
C ALA A 839 -28.78 -6.83 -13.59
N THR A 840 -30.08 -6.91 -13.93
CA THR A 840 -31.07 -7.75 -13.23
C THR A 840 -30.68 -9.22 -13.24
N GLY A 841 -30.12 -9.73 -14.34
CA GLY A 841 -29.58 -11.08 -14.40
C GLY A 841 -28.38 -11.26 -13.47
N LEU A 842 -27.40 -10.36 -13.55
CA LEU A 842 -26.15 -10.44 -12.78
C LEU A 842 -26.37 -10.39 -11.26
N VAL A 843 -27.23 -9.49 -10.78
CA VAL A 843 -27.47 -9.34 -9.33
C VAL A 843 -28.24 -10.52 -8.71
N SER A 844 -28.82 -11.40 -9.53
CA SER A 844 -29.58 -12.56 -9.05
C SER A 844 -28.71 -13.73 -8.58
N HIS A 845 -27.40 -13.70 -8.85
CA HIS A 845 -26.46 -14.77 -8.51
C HIS A 845 -25.89 -14.61 -7.09
N ALA A 846 -26.56 -15.23 -6.10
CA ALA A 846 -26.11 -15.17 -4.69
C ALA A 846 -24.66 -15.67 -4.48
N GLY A 847 -24.18 -16.59 -5.33
CA GLY A 847 -22.81 -17.11 -5.26
C GLY A 847 -21.74 -16.04 -5.51
N ASP A 848 -22.10 -14.91 -6.12
CA ASP A 848 -21.17 -13.83 -6.45
C ASP A 848 -21.03 -12.82 -5.30
N ALA A 849 -21.79 -12.96 -4.20
CA ALA A 849 -21.77 -12.00 -3.09
C ALA A 849 -20.37 -11.86 -2.44
N ALA A 850 -19.60 -12.94 -2.39
CA ALA A 850 -18.24 -12.97 -1.88
C ALA A 850 -17.16 -12.91 -2.99
N ASP A 851 -17.57 -12.82 -4.26
CA ASP A 851 -16.62 -12.74 -5.36
C ASP A 851 -15.78 -11.45 -5.28
N HIS A 852 -14.49 -11.58 -5.60
CA HIS A 852 -13.54 -10.49 -5.47
C HIS A 852 -13.88 -9.28 -6.38
N ASN A 853 -14.39 -9.54 -7.59
CA ASN A 853 -14.59 -8.53 -8.63
C ASN A 853 -16.07 -8.20 -8.88
N LEU A 854 -16.94 -9.21 -8.98
CA LEU A 854 -18.28 -9.08 -9.55
C LEU A 854 -19.17 -8.04 -8.86
N PRO A 855 -19.32 -8.02 -7.52
CA PRO A 855 -20.15 -7.00 -6.87
C PRO A 855 -19.68 -5.57 -7.16
N LYS A 856 -18.37 -5.36 -7.33
CA LYS A 856 -17.77 -4.05 -7.59
C LYS A 856 -17.91 -3.65 -9.06
N LEU A 857 -17.64 -4.56 -9.98
CA LEU A 857 -17.79 -4.32 -11.42
C LEU A 857 -19.26 -4.07 -11.81
N ILE A 858 -20.19 -4.85 -11.24
CA ILE A 858 -21.63 -4.62 -11.42
C ILE A 858 -21.99 -3.22 -10.91
N TRP A 859 -21.53 -2.86 -9.70
CA TRP A 859 -21.75 -1.52 -9.14
C TRP A 859 -21.25 -0.41 -10.08
N TYR A 860 -20.01 -0.49 -10.58
CA TYR A 860 -19.46 0.51 -11.50
C TYR A 860 -20.28 0.63 -12.80
N GLY A 861 -20.87 -0.48 -13.27
CA GLY A 861 -21.75 -0.49 -14.43
C GLY A 861 -23.12 0.13 -14.20
N ILE A 862 -23.70 -0.03 -13.01
CA ILE A 862 -25.07 0.41 -12.70
C ILE A 862 -25.18 1.72 -11.93
N GLU A 863 -24.09 2.23 -11.35
CA GLU A 863 -24.12 3.45 -10.54
C GLU A 863 -24.82 4.63 -11.24
N PRO A 864 -24.56 4.93 -12.54
CA PRO A 864 -25.24 6.02 -13.23
C PRO A 864 -26.74 5.77 -13.47
N LEU A 865 -27.22 4.53 -13.33
CA LEU A 865 -28.63 4.18 -13.52
C LEU A 865 -29.50 4.63 -12.34
N VAL A 866 -28.90 4.78 -11.16
CA VAL A 866 -29.61 5.15 -9.93
C VAL A 866 -30.27 6.52 -10.03
N PRO A 867 -29.54 7.61 -10.38
CA PRO A 867 -30.17 8.91 -10.60
C PRO A 867 -31.05 8.96 -11.86
N GLU A 868 -30.77 8.14 -12.88
CA GLU A 868 -31.51 8.14 -14.15
C GLU A 868 -32.94 7.58 -14.00
N ASN A 869 -33.09 6.45 -13.27
CA ASN A 869 -34.40 5.89 -12.97
C ASN A 869 -34.41 5.28 -11.54
N PRO A 870 -34.70 6.11 -10.53
CA PRO A 870 -34.62 5.72 -9.14
C PRO A 870 -35.57 4.59 -8.76
N ALA A 871 -36.78 4.58 -9.33
CA ALA A 871 -37.77 3.52 -9.08
C ALA A 871 -37.25 2.16 -9.56
N HIS A 872 -36.74 2.08 -10.80
CA HIS A 872 -36.19 0.84 -11.33
C HIS A 872 -34.90 0.43 -10.61
N ALA A 873 -34.08 1.39 -10.16
CA ALA A 873 -32.92 1.11 -9.33
C ALA A 873 -33.33 0.47 -7.99
N MET A 874 -34.42 0.93 -7.37
CA MET A 874 -34.93 0.31 -6.14
C MET A 874 -35.47 -1.10 -6.38
N ASP A 875 -36.16 -1.34 -7.50
CA ASP A 875 -36.58 -2.70 -7.89
C ASP A 875 -35.37 -3.63 -8.05
N LEU A 876 -34.30 -3.14 -8.69
CA LEU A 876 -33.05 -3.87 -8.82
C LEU A 876 -32.40 -4.14 -7.45
N ALA A 877 -32.42 -3.18 -6.54
CA ALA A 877 -31.87 -3.33 -5.18
C ALA A 877 -32.65 -4.37 -4.36
N MET A 878 -33.97 -4.43 -4.50
CA MET A 878 -34.83 -5.42 -3.85
C MET A 878 -34.72 -6.81 -4.48
N ALA A 879 -34.42 -6.91 -5.79
CA ALA A 879 -34.19 -8.17 -6.48
C ALA A 879 -32.76 -8.71 -6.31
N SER A 880 -31.83 -7.86 -5.89
CA SER A 880 -30.40 -8.18 -5.77
C SER A 880 -30.14 -9.15 -4.62
N ARG A 881 -29.35 -10.20 -4.91
CA ARG A 881 -28.77 -11.11 -3.91
C ARG A 881 -27.35 -10.72 -3.51
N LEU A 882 -26.92 -9.51 -3.85
CA LEU A 882 -25.58 -8.98 -3.61
C LEU A 882 -25.67 -7.82 -2.60
N PRO A 883 -25.37 -8.04 -1.31
CA PRO A 883 -25.57 -7.02 -0.27
C PRO A 883 -24.83 -5.71 -0.54
N PHE A 884 -23.61 -5.78 -1.09
CA PHE A 884 -22.83 -4.60 -1.46
C PHE A 884 -23.52 -3.75 -2.53
N VAL A 885 -24.18 -4.39 -3.51
CA VAL A 885 -24.87 -3.69 -4.60
C VAL A 885 -26.13 -3.02 -4.07
N THR A 886 -26.93 -3.71 -3.26
CA THR A 886 -28.13 -3.17 -2.60
C THR A 886 -27.80 -1.95 -1.73
N GLU A 887 -26.75 -2.06 -0.90
CA GLU A 887 -26.27 -0.95 -0.06
C GLU A 887 -25.79 0.24 -0.90
N SER A 888 -25.07 -0.03 -2.01
CA SER A 888 -24.55 1.00 -2.89
C SER A 888 -25.65 1.74 -3.66
N ILE A 889 -26.67 1.03 -4.14
CA ILE A 889 -27.84 1.64 -4.79
C ILE A 889 -28.56 2.58 -3.82
N ALA A 890 -28.86 2.11 -2.60
CA ALA A 890 -29.50 2.93 -1.58
C ALA A 890 -28.66 4.17 -1.21
N ARG A 891 -27.35 3.99 -1.05
CA ARG A 891 -26.44 5.11 -0.78
C ARG A 891 -26.45 6.14 -1.91
N ARG A 892 -26.38 5.67 -3.16
CA ARG A 892 -26.37 6.55 -4.34
C ARG A 892 -27.70 7.26 -4.56
N ALA A 893 -28.82 6.64 -4.19
CA ALA A 893 -30.13 7.29 -4.21
C ALA A 893 -30.16 8.49 -3.25
N VAL A 894 -29.57 8.36 -2.06
CA VAL A 894 -29.40 9.51 -1.15
C VAL A 894 -28.52 10.59 -1.77
N ASP A 895 -27.36 10.21 -2.30
CA ASP A 895 -26.45 11.16 -2.98
C ASP A 895 -27.09 11.83 -4.21
N ALA A 896 -28.11 11.22 -4.81
CA ALA A 896 -28.92 11.77 -5.91
C ALA A 896 -30.10 12.63 -5.43
N GLY A 897 -30.45 12.58 -4.13
CA GLY A 897 -31.64 13.25 -3.58
C GLY A 897 -32.94 12.45 -3.70
N GLU A 898 -32.86 11.17 -4.08
CA GLU A 898 -33.98 10.28 -4.41
C GLU A 898 -34.55 9.54 -3.19
N LEU A 899 -34.84 10.32 -2.15
CA LEU A 899 -35.22 9.79 -0.83
C LEU A 899 -36.59 9.14 -0.81
N GLU A 900 -37.53 9.63 -1.63
CA GLU A 900 -38.88 9.08 -1.70
C GLU A 900 -38.89 7.69 -2.31
N ALA A 901 -38.17 7.47 -3.42
CA ALA A 901 -38.04 6.15 -4.01
C ALA A 901 -37.42 5.15 -3.02
N LEU A 902 -36.34 5.54 -2.34
CA LEU A 902 -35.69 4.70 -1.33
C LEU A 902 -36.59 4.40 -0.12
N SER A 903 -37.33 5.40 0.37
CA SER A 903 -38.25 5.24 1.50
C SER A 903 -39.45 4.36 1.14
N GLN A 904 -39.98 4.47 -0.08
CA GLN A 904 -41.04 3.57 -0.58
C GLN A 904 -40.53 2.13 -0.70
N ALA A 905 -39.33 1.93 -1.26
CA ALA A 905 -38.73 0.61 -1.40
C ALA A 905 -38.50 -0.06 -0.03
N LEU A 906 -37.98 0.68 0.96
CA LEU A 906 -37.86 0.20 2.33
C LEU A 906 -39.21 -0.20 2.95
N GLY A 907 -40.29 0.49 2.62
CA GLY A 907 -41.63 0.17 3.09
C GLY A 907 -42.28 -1.04 2.39
N GLN A 908 -41.73 -1.46 1.24
CA GLN A 908 -42.19 -2.59 0.43
C GLN A 908 -41.34 -3.85 0.60
N ALA A 909 -40.06 -3.69 0.94
CA ALA A 909 -39.12 -4.79 1.16
C ALA A 909 -39.67 -5.78 2.21
N GLN A 910 -39.61 -7.07 1.87
CA GLN A 910 -40.22 -8.14 2.69
C GLN A 910 -39.19 -8.93 3.50
N ASP A 911 -37.93 -8.99 3.05
CA ASP A 911 -36.87 -9.73 3.71
C ASP A 911 -35.92 -8.81 4.51
N ASP A 912 -35.46 -9.33 5.65
CA ASP A 912 -34.64 -8.57 6.61
C ASP A 912 -33.27 -8.18 6.03
N GLU A 913 -32.72 -8.95 5.09
CA GLU A 913 -31.39 -8.69 4.50
C GLU A 913 -31.43 -7.49 3.56
N THR A 914 -32.43 -7.42 2.68
CA THR A 914 -32.70 -6.27 1.82
C THR A 914 -32.98 -5.02 2.65
N VAL A 915 -33.86 -5.11 3.66
CA VAL A 915 -34.15 -3.98 4.57
C VAL A 915 -32.87 -3.48 5.24
N ALA A 916 -32.03 -4.39 5.74
CA ALA A 916 -30.77 -4.03 6.38
C ALA A 916 -29.78 -3.40 5.37
N GLY A 917 -29.69 -3.91 4.15
CA GLY A 917 -28.85 -3.35 3.08
C GLY A 917 -29.28 -1.95 2.67
N LEU A 918 -30.57 -1.74 2.44
CA LEU A 918 -31.14 -0.43 2.11
C LEU A 918 -30.94 0.57 3.27
N LEU A 919 -31.16 0.16 4.53
CA LEU A 919 -30.93 1.02 5.70
C LEU A 919 -29.44 1.38 5.89
N ARG A 920 -28.51 0.45 5.64
CA ARG A 920 -27.07 0.75 5.68
C ARG A 920 -26.71 1.79 4.63
N GLY A 921 -27.20 1.63 3.39
CA GLY A 921 -26.97 2.58 2.31
C GLY A 921 -27.59 3.94 2.61
N PHE A 922 -28.83 3.97 3.09
CA PHE A 922 -29.54 5.18 3.48
C PHE A 922 -28.77 5.93 4.58
N SER A 923 -28.39 5.24 5.65
CA SER A 923 -27.61 5.83 6.74
C SER A 923 -26.23 6.29 6.30
N ALA A 924 -25.58 5.61 5.35
CA ALA A 924 -24.27 5.98 4.84
C ALA A 924 -24.33 7.25 3.97
N GLY A 925 -25.32 7.36 3.09
CA GLY A 925 -25.53 8.54 2.25
C GLY A 925 -25.95 9.78 3.04
N LEU A 926 -26.79 9.60 4.07
CA LEU A 926 -27.24 10.70 4.94
C LEU A 926 -26.16 11.25 5.87
N LYS A 927 -25.02 10.56 6.00
CA LYS A 927 -24.00 10.89 6.98
C LYS A 927 -23.44 12.29 6.75
N GLY A 928 -23.83 13.22 7.63
CA GLY A 928 -23.34 14.60 7.64
C GLY A 928 -24.23 15.60 6.89
N LEU A 929 -25.38 15.15 6.36
CA LEU A 929 -26.42 16.04 5.86
C LEU A 929 -27.28 16.58 7.03
N ARG A 930 -27.70 17.84 6.94
CA ARG A 930 -28.40 18.57 8.02
C ARG A 930 -29.80 19.08 7.63
N ASP A 931 -30.01 19.40 6.36
CA ASP A 931 -31.27 19.96 5.86
C ASP A 931 -32.07 18.96 5.01
N VAL A 932 -32.08 17.70 5.43
CA VAL A 932 -32.76 16.65 4.67
C VAL A 932 -34.21 16.57 5.12
N LYS A 933 -35.13 17.00 4.25
CA LYS A 933 -36.55 16.81 4.49
C LYS A 933 -36.89 15.33 4.40
N ALA A 934 -37.59 14.82 5.41
CA ALA A 934 -38.19 13.50 5.35
C ALA A 934 -39.06 13.37 4.07
N PRO A 935 -38.85 12.31 3.27
CA PRO A 935 -39.69 12.08 2.11
C PRO A 935 -41.12 11.71 2.56
N PRO A 936 -42.17 12.01 1.77
CA PRO A 936 -43.58 11.82 2.17
C PRO A 936 -43.91 10.43 2.73
N SER A 937 -43.30 9.37 2.17
CA SER A 937 -43.52 7.98 2.62
C SER A 937 -42.84 7.62 3.94
N TRP A 938 -41.88 8.43 4.43
CA TRP A 938 -41.00 8.05 5.53
C TRP A 938 -41.73 7.73 6.82
N ALA A 939 -42.75 8.51 7.20
CA ALA A 939 -43.47 8.28 8.45
C ALA A 939 -44.12 6.88 8.50
N ALA A 940 -44.73 6.46 7.39
CA ALA A 940 -45.33 5.12 7.27
C ALA A 940 -44.27 4.01 7.22
N THR A 941 -43.15 4.25 6.50
CA THR A 941 -42.03 3.30 6.44
C THR A 941 -41.36 3.13 7.80
N TYR A 942 -41.05 4.22 8.51
CA TYR A 942 -40.42 4.18 9.81
C TYR A 942 -41.29 3.49 10.87
N ALA A 943 -42.61 3.66 10.82
CA ALA A 943 -43.53 2.97 11.72
C ALA A 943 -43.40 1.43 11.61
N LYS A 944 -43.15 0.90 10.40
CA LYS A 944 -42.90 -0.55 10.20
C LYS A 944 -41.52 -0.99 10.68
N LEU A 945 -40.54 -0.09 10.63
CA LEU A 945 -39.14 -0.35 11.00
C LEU A 945 -38.81 0.09 12.44
N TYR A 946 -39.82 0.46 13.22
CA TYR A 946 -39.64 1.02 14.55
C TYR A 946 -38.88 0.06 15.46
N GLY A 947 -37.87 0.58 16.17
CA GLY A 947 -36.99 -0.20 17.04
C GLY A 947 -35.72 -0.74 16.36
N ALA A 948 -35.62 -0.70 15.03
CA ALA A 948 -34.36 -1.01 14.34
C ALA A 948 -33.34 0.14 14.50
N PRO A 949 -32.13 -0.09 15.04
CA PRO A 949 -31.18 0.99 15.35
C PRO A 949 -30.81 1.88 14.15
N LEU A 950 -30.64 1.30 12.96
CA LEU A 950 -30.33 2.05 11.75
C LEU A 950 -31.53 2.88 11.26
N ALA A 951 -32.76 2.36 11.35
CA ALA A 951 -33.97 3.10 10.99
C ALA A 951 -34.15 4.31 11.92
N THR A 952 -33.93 4.14 13.22
CA THR A 952 -33.96 5.25 14.19
C THR A 952 -32.92 6.31 13.86
N ARG A 953 -31.71 5.92 13.46
CA ARG A 953 -30.67 6.86 13.03
C ARG A 953 -31.05 7.63 11.77
N VAL A 954 -31.65 6.96 10.79
CA VAL A 954 -32.16 7.62 9.57
C VAL A 954 -33.27 8.60 9.92
N ALA A 955 -34.24 8.20 10.78
CA ALA A 955 -35.32 9.08 11.23
C ALA A 955 -34.79 10.36 11.91
N GLN A 956 -33.72 10.24 12.69
CA GLN A 956 -33.07 11.39 13.34
C GLN A 956 -32.54 12.40 12.32
N ILE A 957 -31.84 11.92 11.28
CA ILE A 957 -31.25 12.81 10.26
C ILE A 957 -32.34 13.44 9.37
N LEU A 958 -33.47 12.76 9.19
CA LEU A 958 -34.62 13.28 8.45
C LEU A 958 -35.50 14.25 9.28
N GLY A 959 -35.08 14.59 10.50
CA GLY A 959 -35.77 15.57 11.34
C GLY A 959 -37.04 15.05 12.04
N ASP A 960 -37.16 13.75 12.29
CA ASP A 960 -38.28 13.18 13.04
C ASP A 960 -38.30 13.73 14.49
N THR A 961 -39.38 14.43 14.83
CA THR A 961 -39.53 15.11 16.14
C THR A 961 -39.60 14.13 17.30
N GLY A 962 -40.13 12.91 17.08
CA GLY A 962 -40.17 11.85 18.09
C GLY A 962 -38.78 11.27 18.37
N ALA A 963 -37.98 11.07 17.34
CA ALA A 963 -36.60 10.62 17.48
C ALA A 963 -35.71 11.66 18.18
N ALA A 964 -35.88 12.95 17.85
CA ALA A 964 -35.18 14.05 18.52
C ALA A 964 -35.59 14.19 20.00
N ALA A 965 -36.89 14.04 20.31
CA ALA A 965 -37.39 14.05 21.69
C ALA A 965 -36.80 12.90 22.52
N ALA A 966 -36.71 11.69 21.95
CA ALA A 966 -36.09 10.54 22.61
C ALA A 966 -34.59 10.75 22.90
N MET A 967 -33.85 11.41 22.00
CA MET A 967 -32.45 11.78 22.22
C MET A 967 -32.30 12.82 23.32
N LEU A 968 -33.15 13.85 23.34
CA LEU A 968 -33.15 14.85 24.42
C LEU A 968 -33.46 14.19 25.77
N ALA A 969 -34.44 13.28 25.82
CA ALA A 969 -34.75 12.52 27.03
C ALA A 969 -33.58 11.62 27.48
N THR A 970 -32.87 10.99 26.52
CA THR A 970 -31.67 10.20 26.81
C THR A 970 -30.54 11.08 27.34
N LEU A 971 -30.31 12.25 26.73
CA LEU A 971 -29.29 13.20 27.13
C LEU A 971 -29.54 13.76 28.54
N ASP A 972 -30.80 14.05 28.86
CA ASP A 972 -31.26 14.57 30.15
C ASP A 972 -31.28 13.49 31.26
N ASN A 973 -31.31 12.21 30.89
CA ASN A 973 -31.28 11.10 31.84
C ASN A 973 -29.85 10.81 32.34
N ALA A 974 -29.49 11.36 33.50
CA ALA A 974 -28.19 11.13 34.14
C ALA A 974 -27.88 9.65 34.46
N LYS A 975 -28.89 8.76 34.47
CA LYS A 975 -28.72 7.31 34.68
C LYS A 975 -28.52 6.52 33.38
N ALA A 976 -28.70 7.15 32.21
CA ALA A 976 -28.41 6.50 30.93
C ALA A 976 -26.90 6.29 30.78
N LYS A 977 -26.50 5.29 29.98
CA LYS A 977 -25.07 5.01 29.76
C LYS A 977 -24.42 6.21 29.07
N SER A 978 -23.21 6.58 29.48
CA SER A 978 -22.50 7.74 28.93
C SER A 978 -22.32 7.65 27.41
N ALA A 979 -22.12 6.45 26.85
CA ALA A 979 -22.04 6.23 25.40
C ALA A 979 -23.35 6.58 24.66
N ASP A 980 -24.50 6.27 25.26
CA ASP A 980 -25.82 6.59 24.69
C ASP A 980 -26.06 8.10 24.73
N ARG A 981 -25.67 8.76 25.81
CA ARG A 981 -25.74 10.23 25.98
C ARG A 981 -24.80 10.97 25.01
N GLN A 982 -23.59 10.47 24.80
CA GLN A 982 -22.65 11.00 23.78
C GLN A 982 -23.22 10.85 22.38
N THR A 983 -23.83 9.70 22.07
CA THR A 983 -24.47 9.45 20.78
C THR A 983 -25.66 10.40 20.57
N ALA A 984 -26.50 10.59 21.59
CA ALA A 984 -27.61 11.53 21.59
C ALA A 984 -27.14 12.97 21.32
N LEU A 985 -26.11 13.43 22.05
CA LEU A 985 -25.55 14.78 21.89
C LEU A 985 -24.94 15.00 20.50
N ARG A 986 -24.11 14.07 20.01
CA ARG A 986 -23.50 14.19 18.67
C ARG A 986 -24.55 14.18 17.57
N GLY A 987 -25.60 13.36 17.70
CA GLY A 987 -26.72 13.32 16.75
C GLY A 987 -27.47 14.64 16.71
N LEU A 988 -27.89 15.16 17.87
CA LEU A 988 -28.56 16.46 17.99
C LEU A 988 -27.68 17.62 17.49
N ALA A 989 -26.37 17.59 17.78
CA ALA A 989 -25.42 18.59 17.33
C ALA A 989 -25.25 18.56 15.81
N SER A 990 -25.24 17.37 15.20
CA SER A 990 -25.13 17.25 13.74
C SER A 990 -26.33 17.83 12.97
N GLN A 991 -27.45 18.08 13.65
CA GLN A 991 -28.69 18.64 13.10
C GLN A 991 -28.95 20.07 13.60
N ASP A 992 -27.99 20.69 14.29
CA ASP A 992 -28.12 22.03 14.90
C ASP A 992 -29.41 22.19 15.72
N HIS A 993 -29.85 21.09 16.35
CA HIS A 993 -31.19 21.00 16.93
C HIS A 993 -31.40 22.04 18.03
N ALA A 994 -32.45 22.86 17.92
CA ALA A 994 -32.68 24.00 18.83
C ALA A 994 -32.75 23.58 20.31
N GLY A 995 -33.32 22.40 20.59
CA GLY A 995 -33.41 21.83 21.94
C GLY A 995 -32.05 21.49 22.59
N LEU A 996 -30.98 21.34 21.81
CA LEU A 996 -29.64 21.09 22.34
C LEU A 996 -28.99 22.37 22.88
N LYS A 997 -29.21 23.52 22.21
CA LYS A 997 -28.61 24.83 22.54
C LYS A 997 -28.67 25.16 24.03
N GLY A 998 -29.86 25.01 24.64
CA GLY A 998 -30.08 25.33 26.06
C GLY A 998 -29.41 24.37 27.07
N ARG A 999 -28.88 23.24 26.60
CA ARG A 999 -28.27 22.20 27.46
C ARG A 999 -26.75 22.24 27.44
N LEU A 1000 -26.14 22.76 26.38
CA LEU A 1000 -24.68 22.70 26.15
C LEU A 1000 -23.86 23.26 27.32
N VAL A 1001 -24.28 24.39 27.90
CA VAL A 1001 -23.57 25.00 29.03
C VAL A 1001 -23.58 24.10 30.27
N ALA A 1002 -24.71 23.46 30.58
CA ALA A 1002 -24.81 22.56 31.73
C ALA A 1002 -23.99 21.27 31.51
N LEU A 1003 -23.92 20.79 30.27
CA LEU A 1003 -23.17 19.60 29.90
C LEU A 1003 -21.64 19.79 29.98
N LEU A 1004 -21.15 21.02 30.14
CA LEU A 1004 -19.73 21.27 30.43
C LEU A 1004 -19.29 20.71 31.79
N GLU A 1005 -20.24 20.50 32.72
CA GLU A 1005 -19.94 19.96 34.06
C GLU A 1005 -19.81 18.42 34.05
N ASP A 1006 -20.21 17.74 32.98
CA ASP A 1006 -20.11 16.28 32.83
C ASP A 1006 -18.82 15.91 32.08
N ASP A 1007 -17.85 15.30 32.77
CA ASP A 1007 -16.55 14.90 32.20
C ASP A 1007 -16.69 14.07 30.92
N ALA A 1008 -17.71 13.21 30.82
CA ALA A 1008 -17.90 12.32 29.67
C ALA A 1008 -18.51 13.05 28.46
N LEU A 1009 -19.21 14.17 28.66
CA LEU A 1009 -19.92 14.90 27.60
C LEU A 1009 -19.29 16.25 27.25
N ARG A 1010 -18.41 16.77 28.11
CA ARG A 1010 -17.82 18.12 27.99
C ARG A 1010 -17.19 18.38 26.63
N LEU A 1011 -16.31 17.49 26.15
CA LEU A 1011 -15.61 17.69 24.88
C LEU A 1011 -16.58 17.78 23.69
N ASP A 1012 -17.56 16.88 23.64
CA ASP A 1012 -18.57 16.90 22.57
C ASP A 1012 -19.48 18.13 22.70
N SER A 1013 -19.77 18.59 23.91
CA SER A 1013 -20.51 19.84 24.16
C SER A 1013 -19.75 21.08 23.67
N ILE A 1014 -18.45 21.19 23.99
CA ILE A 1014 -17.58 22.29 23.52
C ILE A 1014 -17.57 22.34 21.98
N ARG A 1015 -17.48 21.19 21.31
CA ARG A 1015 -17.51 21.12 19.84
C ARG A 1015 -18.88 21.51 19.27
N ALA A 1016 -19.97 21.05 19.90
CA ALA A 1016 -21.33 21.38 19.46
C ALA A 1016 -21.67 22.88 19.61
N MET A 1017 -21.05 23.59 20.57
CA MET A 1017 -21.23 25.04 20.71
C MET A 1017 -20.78 25.82 19.47
N ALA A 1018 -19.87 25.28 18.65
CA ALA A 1018 -19.42 25.92 17.41
C ALA A 1018 -20.51 26.04 16.34
N ASN A 1019 -21.63 25.33 16.51
CA ASN A 1019 -22.74 25.33 15.55
C ASN A 1019 -23.72 26.50 15.77
N TYR A 1020 -23.79 27.04 16.99
CA TYR A 1020 -24.74 28.10 17.34
C TYR A 1020 -24.05 29.46 17.43
N ASP A 1021 -24.76 30.54 17.11
CA ASP A 1021 -24.31 31.90 17.45
C ASP A 1021 -25.01 32.34 18.74
N GLU A 1022 -24.31 32.19 19.86
CA GLU A 1022 -24.86 32.40 21.19
C GLU A 1022 -23.83 33.08 22.09
N ALA A 1023 -24.15 34.30 22.54
CA ALA A 1023 -23.23 35.15 23.30
C ALA A 1023 -22.85 34.58 24.67
N SER A 1024 -23.68 33.70 25.25
CA SER A 1024 -23.37 33.05 26.53
C SER A 1024 -22.27 31.98 26.42
N PHE A 1025 -22.05 31.39 25.24
CA PHE A 1025 -21.08 30.29 25.07
C PHE A 1025 -19.62 30.74 25.22
N PRO A 1026 -19.16 31.84 24.58
CA PRO A 1026 -17.82 32.34 24.81
C PRO A 1026 -17.52 32.62 26.28
N ARG A 1027 -18.46 33.26 26.98
CA ARG A 1027 -18.33 33.54 28.41
C ARG A 1027 -18.24 32.26 29.23
N ALA A 1028 -19.07 31.27 28.93
CA ALA A 1028 -19.08 29.98 29.63
C ALA A 1028 -17.78 29.19 29.44
N LEU A 1029 -17.22 29.19 28.22
CA LEU A 1029 -15.95 28.54 27.89
C LEU A 1029 -14.76 29.28 28.50
N LEU A 1030 -14.67 30.60 28.29
CA LEU A 1030 -13.57 31.42 28.81
C LEU A 1030 -13.54 31.43 30.34
N GLY A 1031 -14.70 31.51 31.00
CA GLY A 1031 -14.79 31.45 32.47
C GLY A 1031 -14.35 30.11 33.07
N ARG A 1032 -14.37 29.02 32.28
CA ARG A 1032 -13.89 27.69 32.70
C ARG A 1032 -12.50 27.36 32.17
N TYR A 1033 -11.96 28.17 31.26
CA TYR A 1033 -10.76 27.86 30.47
C TYR A 1033 -9.57 27.42 31.34
N ALA A 1034 -9.33 28.08 32.46
CA ALA A 1034 -8.23 27.73 33.36
C ALA A 1034 -8.32 26.29 33.93
N LYS A 1035 -9.54 25.78 34.14
CA LYS A 1035 -9.84 24.47 34.73
C LYS A 1035 -9.93 23.33 33.72
N LEU A 1036 -9.98 23.66 32.42
CA LEU A 1036 -10.05 22.67 31.35
C LEU A 1036 -8.72 21.92 31.18
N ASP A 1037 -8.81 20.64 30.79
CA ASP A 1037 -7.63 19.88 30.40
C ASP A 1037 -7.09 20.33 29.03
N ALA A 1038 -5.98 19.75 28.58
CA ALA A 1038 -5.34 20.15 27.32
C ALA A 1038 -6.22 19.89 26.07
N GLY A 1039 -7.01 18.82 26.08
CA GLY A 1039 -7.89 18.47 24.97
C GLY A 1039 -9.08 19.42 24.89
N ASP A 1040 -9.70 19.71 26.03
CA ASP A 1040 -10.83 20.63 26.15
C ASP A 1040 -10.42 22.09 25.86
N LYS A 1041 -9.23 22.52 26.30
CA LYS A 1041 -8.69 23.86 25.96
C LYS A 1041 -8.51 24.03 24.46
N SER A 1042 -7.95 23.02 23.80
CA SER A 1042 -7.75 23.04 22.34
C SER A 1042 -9.09 23.11 21.61
N ALA A 1043 -10.07 22.29 22.02
CA ALA A 1043 -11.42 22.33 21.47
C ALA A 1043 -12.10 23.69 21.72
N ALA A 1044 -11.95 24.28 22.91
CA ALA A 1044 -12.54 25.58 23.25
C ALA A 1044 -11.97 26.70 22.38
N ILE A 1045 -10.64 26.78 22.20
CA ILE A 1045 -10.02 27.79 21.33
C ILE A 1045 -10.49 27.62 19.88
N GLN A 1046 -10.55 26.38 19.36
CA GLN A 1046 -11.05 26.13 18.01
C GLN A 1046 -12.52 26.52 17.84
N THR A 1047 -13.38 26.15 18.80
CA THR A 1047 -14.79 26.55 18.81
C THR A 1047 -14.92 28.08 18.81
N LEU A 1048 -14.14 28.77 19.64
CA LEU A 1048 -14.18 30.23 19.71
C LEU A 1048 -13.63 30.91 18.46
N ALA A 1049 -12.65 30.31 17.79
CA ALA A 1049 -12.09 30.85 16.55
C ALA A 1049 -12.97 30.59 15.31
N SER A 1050 -14.06 29.84 15.45
CA SER A 1050 -14.87 29.38 14.32
C SER A 1050 -15.74 30.47 13.67
N ARG A 1051 -16.02 31.57 14.36
CA ARG A 1051 -16.92 32.64 13.89
C ARG A 1051 -16.59 34.02 14.50
N PRO A 1052 -16.99 35.15 13.87
CA PRO A 1052 -16.54 36.48 14.28
C PRO A 1052 -16.94 36.86 15.71
N SER A 1053 -18.19 36.60 16.10
CA SER A 1053 -18.72 36.91 17.44
C SER A 1053 -17.88 36.27 18.56
N TYR A 1054 -17.43 35.04 18.34
CA TYR A 1054 -16.64 34.28 19.31
C TYR A 1054 -15.15 34.62 19.22
N GLY A 1055 -14.65 34.84 18.00
CA GLY A 1055 -13.27 35.20 17.73
C GLY A 1055 -12.88 36.53 18.37
N ASN A 1056 -13.81 37.49 18.41
CA ASN A 1056 -13.62 38.77 19.10
C ASN A 1056 -13.43 38.59 20.61
N GLU A 1057 -14.27 37.78 21.26
CA GLU A 1057 -14.17 37.48 22.69
C GLU A 1057 -12.88 36.72 23.02
N LEU A 1058 -12.48 35.77 22.17
CA LEU A 1058 -11.19 35.08 22.29
C LEU A 1058 -10.02 36.06 22.10
N THR A 1059 -10.10 36.98 21.15
CA THR A 1059 -9.08 38.00 20.91
C THR A 1059 -8.91 38.91 22.13
N ALA A 1060 -10.01 39.35 22.74
CA ALA A 1060 -9.98 40.13 23.99
C ALA A 1060 -9.41 39.31 25.17
N ALA A 1061 -9.73 38.02 25.26
CA ALA A 1061 -9.18 37.12 26.27
C ALA A 1061 -7.68 36.87 26.09
N ILE A 1062 -7.19 36.82 24.84
CA ILE A 1062 -5.76 36.76 24.52
C ILE A 1062 -5.06 38.07 24.92
N GLN A 1063 -5.66 39.21 24.60
CA GLN A 1063 -5.11 40.53 24.90
C GLN A 1063 -4.98 40.78 26.41
N SER A 1064 -5.98 40.36 27.19
CA SER A 1064 -5.99 40.48 28.66
C SER A 1064 -5.18 39.41 29.38
N GLY A 1065 -4.64 38.41 28.67
CA GLY A 1065 -3.86 37.30 29.23
C GLY A 1065 -4.70 36.20 29.90
N ALA A 1066 -6.04 36.30 29.86
CA ALA A 1066 -6.95 35.26 30.36
C ALA A 1066 -6.81 33.94 29.56
N VAL A 1067 -6.51 34.04 28.26
CA VAL A 1067 -6.03 32.92 27.44
C VAL A 1067 -4.57 33.16 27.10
N PRO A 1068 -3.62 32.34 27.58
CA PRO A 1068 -2.22 32.49 27.24
C PRO A 1068 -1.99 32.36 25.73
N ARG A 1069 -1.24 33.29 25.11
CA ARG A 1069 -0.88 33.22 23.68
C ARG A 1069 -0.29 31.86 23.27
N ARG A 1070 0.51 31.23 24.14
CA ARG A 1070 1.12 29.91 23.91
C ARG A 1070 0.12 28.77 23.73
N ASP A 1071 -1.13 28.95 24.18
CA ASP A 1071 -2.18 27.95 24.06
C ASP A 1071 -2.89 28.01 22.70
N VAL A 1072 -2.73 29.10 21.94
CA VAL A 1072 -3.39 29.31 20.64
C VAL A 1072 -2.48 28.81 19.50
N PRO A 1073 -2.84 27.72 18.81
CA PRO A 1073 -2.01 27.15 17.76
C PRO A 1073 -1.98 28.05 16.51
N ALA A 1074 -0.88 28.01 15.76
CA ALA A 1074 -0.69 28.86 14.58
C ALA A 1074 -1.74 28.68 13.47
N TYR A 1075 -2.33 27.49 13.32
CA TYR A 1075 -3.46 27.29 12.38
C TYR A 1075 -4.74 28.02 12.85
N VAL A 1076 -4.95 28.15 14.17
CA VAL A 1076 -6.06 28.92 14.74
C VAL A 1076 -5.81 30.42 14.59
N VAL A 1077 -4.57 30.87 14.73
CA VAL A 1077 -4.18 32.27 14.46
C VAL A 1077 -4.53 32.68 13.03
N ARG A 1078 -4.25 31.80 12.05
CA ARG A 1078 -4.60 32.03 10.64
C ARG A 1078 -6.12 32.10 10.44
N GLN A 1079 -6.86 31.20 11.11
CA GLN A 1079 -8.32 31.23 11.11
C GLN A 1079 -8.86 32.52 11.74
N LEU A 1080 -8.34 32.95 12.90
CA LEU A 1080 -8.71 34.19 13.59
C LEU A 1080 -8.41 35.44 12.76
N ARG A 1081 -7.25 35.52 12.09
CA ARG A 1081 -6.97 36.64 11.17
C ARG A 1081 -8.05 36.79 10.10
N ARG A 1082 -8.59 35.67 9.61
CA ARG A 1082 -9.67 35.68 8.62
C ARG A 1082 -11.04 36.00 9.23
N VAL A 1083 -11.34 35.43 10.40
CA VAL A 1083 -12.64 35.50 11.07
C VAL A 1083 -12.86 36.84 11.80
N VAL A 1084 -11.83 37.37 12.45
CA VAL A 1084 -11.85 38.66 13.18
C VAL A 1084 -11.40 39.82 12.28
N GLY A 1085 -10.58 39.55 11.27
CA GLY A 1085 -10.09 40.55 10.34
C GLY A 1085 -8.86 41.31 10.84
N PRO A 1086 -8.56 42.50 10.26
CA PRO A 1086 -7.32 43.23 10.49
C PRO A 1086 -7.03 43.56 11.96
N GLY A 1087 -8.05 43.83 12.78
CA GLY A 1087 -7.89 44.16 14.20
C GLY A 1087 -7.29 43.03 15.05
N PHE A 1088 -7.31 41.78 14.58
CA PHE A 1088 -6.58 40.69 15.24
C PHE A 1088 -5.05 40.84 15.10
N VAL A 1089 -4.57 41.45 14.01
CA VAL A 1089 -3.14 41.70 13.78
C VAL A 1089 -2.58 42.67 14.81
N ASP A 1090 -3.38 43.63 15.27
CA ASP A 1090 -2.98 44.59 16.31
C ASP A 1090 -2.79 43.90 17.69
N VAL A 1091 -3.54 42.81 17.94
CA VAL A 1091 -3.46 42.03 19.18
C VAL A 1091 -2.42 40.92 19.11
N TRP A 1092 -2.22 40.31 17.94
CA TRP A 1092 -1.35 39.14 17.77
C TRP A 1092 0.04 39.47 17.16
N GLY A 1093 0.13 40.50 16.32
CA GLY A 1093 1.28 40.85 15.48
C GLY A 1093 1.18 40.30 14.05
N ALA A 1094 2.06 40.77 13.15
CA ALA A 1094 2.12 40.28 11.77
C ALA A 1094 2.56 38.80 11.73
N VAL A 1095 1.65 37.92 11.30
CA VAL A 1095 1.88 36.46 11.26
C VAL A 1095 2.93 36.07 10.20
N GLU A 1096 3.21 36.95 9.24
CA GLU A 1096 4.06 36.70 8.06
C GLU A 1096 5.45 37.34 8.13
N SER A 1097 5.75 38.22 9.11
CA SER A 1097 6.96 39.06 9.05
C SER A 1097 8.27 38.39 9.49
N LEU A 1098 8.38 37.06 9.39
CA LEU A 1098 9.61 36.30 9.70
C LEU A 1098 10.13 35.47 8.52
N SER A 1099 9.53 35.55 7.33
CA SER A 1099 9.95 34.80 6.12
C SER A 1099 10.70 35.62 5.06
N ALA A 1100 11.03 36.89 5.33
CA ALA A 1100 11.60 37.79 4.31
C ALA A 1100 12.98 37.36 3.77
N ASP A 1101 13.71 36.47 4.47
CA ASP A 1101 14.95 35.89 3.96
C ASP A 1101 15.06 34.39 4.32
N LYS A 1102 14.44 33.54 3.49
CA LYS A 1102 14.46 32.07 3.63
C LYS A 1102 15.89 31.52 3.65
N ALA A 1103 16.80 32.12 2.88
CA ALA A 1103 18.21 31.72 2.86
C ALA A 1103 18.91 32.04 4.19
N ALA A 1104 18.67 33.22 4.76
CA ALA A 1104 19.20 33.58 6.08
C ALA A 1104 18.62 32.70 7.20
N ALA A 1105 17.32 32.35 7.15
CA ALA A 1105 16.71 31.44 8.11
C ALA A 1105 17.31 30.03 8.02
N PHE A 1106 17.50 29.51 6.80
CA PHE A 1106 18.15 28.21 6.57
C PHE A 1106 19.58 28.21 7.12
N ALA A 1107 20.36 29.26 6.80
CA ALA A 1107 21.73 29.43 7.30
C ALA A 1107 21.79 29.49 8.84
N ARG A 1108 20.90 30.27 9.46
CA ARG A 1108 20.80 30.37 10.93
C ARG A 1108 20.50 29.03 11.58
N TYR A 1109 19.45 28.34 11.14
CA TYR A 1109 19.06 27.07 11.77
C TYR A 1109 20.07 25.96 11.49
N ARG A 1110 20.75 25.96 10.34
CA ARG A 1110 21.85 25.03 10.05
C ARG A 1110 23.05 25.27 10.98
N ALA A 1111 23.37 26.52 11.28
CA ALA A 1111 24.41 26.88 12.25
C ALA A 1111 24.01 26.51 13.70
N LEU A 1112 22.72 26.61 14.04
CA LEU A 1112 22.20 26.24 15.36
C LEU A 1112 22.14 24.72 15.57
N LEU A 1113 21.78 23.95 14.54
CA LEU A 1113 21.45 22.52 14.59
C LEU A 1113 22.65 21.64 14.21
N THR A 1114 23.83 21.93 14.78
CA THR A 1114 25.01 21.07 14.64
C THR A 1114 24.79 19.70 15.29
N ASP A 1115 25.52 18.67 14.86
CA ASP A 1115 25.39 17.32 15.43
C ASP A 1115 25.60 17.31 16.94
N GLY A 1116 26.59 18.05 17.45
CA GLY A 1116 26.83 18.18 18.89
C GLY A 1116 25.71 18.90 19.65
N ALA A 1117 25.03 19.87 19.03
CA ALA A 1117 23.87 20.53 19.64
C ALA A 1117 22.66 19.60 19.70
N LEU A 1118 22.40 18.85 18.62
CA LEU A 1118 21.31 17.88 18.53
C LEU A 1118 21.52 16.69 19.46
N GLU A 1119 22.75 16.21 19.63
CA GLU A 1119 23.08 15.15 20.61
C GLU A 1119 22.73 15.55 22.05
N ARG A 1120 22.98 16.81 22.40
CA ARG A 1120 22.63 17.40 23.70
C ARG A 1120 21.16 17.83 23.81
N GLY A 1121 20.36 17.67 22.75
CA GLY A 1121 18.93 18.01 22.74
C GLY A 1121 18.10 17.07 23.63
N ASN A 1122 17.15 17.63 24.38
CA ASN A 1122 16.25 16.91 25.27
C ASN A 1122 15.03 16.41 24.47
N VAL A 1123 14.98 15.10 24.26
CA VAL A 1123 13.91 14.45 23.48
C VAL A 1123 12.53 14.49 24.15
N HIS A 1124 12.45 14.59 25.48
CA HIS A 1124 11.17 14.67 26.20
C HIS A 1124 10.58 16.08 26.08
N ASN A 1125 11.41 17.10 26.25
CA ASN A 1125 11.02 18.49 25.94
C ASN A 1125 10.68 18.61 24.45
N GLY A 1126 11.49 18.01 23.57
CA GLY A 1126 11.22 17.96 22.13
C GLY A 1126 9.90 17.31 21.76
N ARG A 1127 9.50 16.23 22.47
CA ARG A 1127 8.16 15.63 22.33
C ARG A 1127 7.07 16.61 22.75
N ALA A 1128 7.23 17.30 23.87
CA ALA A 1128 6.25 18.29 24.32
C ALA A 1128 6.14 19.47 23.33
N VAL A 1129 7.27 19.92 22.76
CA VAL A 1129 7.27 20.93 21.69
C VAL A 1129 6.55 20.38 20.44
N TYR A 1130 6.80 19.14 20.03
CA TYR A 1130 6.10 18.50 18.92
C TYR A 1130 4.58 18.36 19.16
N GLU A 1131 4.18 17.93 20.36
CA GLU A 1131 2.77 17.80 20.75
C GLU A 1131 2.04 19.14 20.69
N ARG A 1132 2.73 20.23 21.04
CA ARG A 1132 2.19 21.59 20.93
C ARG A 1132 2.20 22.15 19.51
N THR A 1133 3.19 21.80 18.69
CA THR A 1133 3.48 22.52 17.44
C THR A 1133 3.10 21.75 16.17
N CYS A 1134 3.25 20.42 16.13
CA CYS A 1134 3.12 19.62 14.90
C CYS A 1134 2.12 18.46 15.01
N PHE A 1135 1.86 17.94 16.22
CA PHE A 1135 1.05 16.74 16.47
C PHE A 1135 -0.40 16.84 15.99
N ALA A 1136 -0.99 18.03 16.04
CA ALA A 1136 -2.37 18.21 15.60
C ALA A 1136 -2.54 17.97 14.09
N CYS A 1137 -1.48 18.20 13.30
CA CYS A 1137 -1.51 18.05 11.85
C CYS A 1137 -0.86 16.76 11.36
N HIS A 1138 0.26 16.37 11.97
CA HIS A 1138 1.07 15.25 11.52
C HIS A 1138 0.99 14.07 12.48
N LYS A 1139 1.04 12.87 11.92
CA LYS A 1139 1.31 11.66 12.69
C LYS A 1139 2.81 11.47 12.88
N LEU A 1140 3.22 11.17 14.10
CA LEU A 1140 4.55 10.69 14.43
C LEU A 1140 4.42 9.54 15.44
N TYR A 1141 4.95 8.38 15.07
CA TYR A 1141 4.80 7.11 15.79
C TYR A 1141 3.33 6.71 15.97
N GLY A 1142 2.54 6.98 14.93
CA GLY A 1142 1.13 6.65 14.86
C GLY A 1142 0.20 7.44 15.77
N GLN A 1143 0.73 8.44 16.48
CA GLN A 1143 -0.01 9.41 17.27
C GLN A 1143 0.01 10.76 16.55
N GLY A 1144 -1.06 11.53 16.64
CA GLY A 1144 -1.22 12.81 15.95
C GLY A 1144 -2.29 12.78 14.85
N GLY A 1145 -2.41 13.89 14.12
CA GLY A 1145 -3.46 14.13 13.12
C GLY A 1145 -3.16 13.58 11.72
N GLU A 1146 -4.21 13.47 10.90
CA GLU A 1146 -4.14 13.04 9.48
C GLU A 1146 -4.34 14.20 8.48
N ILE A 1147 -3.96 15.40 8.90
CA ILE A 1147 -4.15 16.62 8.11
C ILE A 1147 -2.97 16.81 7.16
N GLY A 1148 -1.76 16.78 7.71
CA GLY A 1148 -0.52 16.66 6.96
C GLY A 1148 -0.10 15.20 6.83
N PRO A 1149 0.95 14.92 6.04
CA PRO A 1149 1.47 13.56 5.89
C PRO A 1149 1.90 12.96 7.23
N ASP A 1150 1.81 11.63 7.35
CA ASP A 1150 2.40 10.89 8.46
C ASP A 1150 3.93 11.01 8.36
N ILE A 1151 4.52 11.83 9.24
CA ILE A 1151 5.94 12.12 9.19
C ILE A 1151 6.79 11.02 9.84
N THR A 1152 6.17 9.97 10.39
CA THR A 1152 6.90 8.81 10.97
C THR A 1152 7.88 8.20 9.97
N GLY A 1153 7.52 8.15 8.68
CA GLY A 1153 8.31 7.60 7.58
C GLY A 1153 9.04 8.62 6.69
N SER A 1154 8.92 9.92 6.96
CA SER A 1154 9.63 10.96 6.20
C SER A 1154 11.15 10.86 6.38
N ASN A 1155 11.96 11.48 5.52
CA ASN A 1155 13.43 11.50 5.58
C ASN A 1155 13.98 12.34 6.76
N ARG A 1156 13.41 12.16 7.96
CA ARG A 1156 13.69 12.90 9.18
C ARG A 1156 15.11 12.70 9.70
N ALA A 1157 15.88 11.75 9.16
CA ALA A 1157 17.30 11.66 9.49
C ALA A 1157 18.13 12.80 8.87
N ASN A 1158 17.66 13.31 7.73
CA ASN A 1158 18.28 14.40 6.98
C ASN A 1158 17.78 15.75 7.51
N LEU A 1159 18.70 16.56 8.03
CA LEU A 1159 18.41 17.88 8.60
C LEU A 1159 17.92 18.86 7.53
N ASP A 1160 18.55 18.86 6.35
CA ASP A 1160 18.20 19.76 5.25
C ASP A 1160 16.78 19.44 4.74
N TYR A 1161 16.39 18.16 4.69
CA TYR A 1161 15.01 17.76 4.37
C TYR A 1161 13.99 18.29 5.41
N ILE A 1162 14.29 18.18 6.71
CA ILE A 1162 13.39 18.70 7.76
C ILE A 1162 13.28 20.22 7.66
N LEU A 1163 14.41 20.91 7.50
CA LEU A 1163 14.44 22.37 7.41
C LEU A 1163 13.74 22.88 6.16
N GLU A 1164 13.91 22.24 5.00
CA GLU A 1164 13.20 22.61 3.77
C GLU A 1164 11.68 22.51 3.94
N ASN A 1165 11.19 21.40 4.49
CA ASN A 1165 9.76 21.21 4.70
C ASN A 1165 9.19 22.12 5.81
N ILE A 1166 9.97 22.51 6.83
CA ILE A 1166 9.51 23.39 7.91
C ILE A 1166 9.62 24.88 7.56
N LEU A 1167 10.68 25.29 6.87
CA LEU A 1167 10.95 26.68 6.52
C LEU A 1167 10.29 27.09 5.20
N ASN A 1168 10.06 26.14 4.30
CA ASN A 1168 9.39 26.34 3.01
C ASN A 1168 8.20 25.38 2.80
N PRO A 1169 7.23 25.33 3.74
CA PRO A 1169 6.12 24.36 3.68
C PRO A 1169 5.21 24.55 2.45
N SER A 1170 5.28 25.69 1.76
CA SER A 1170 4.52 25.98 0.53
C SER A 1170 5.31 25.77 -0.76
N GLY A 1171 6.56 25.26 -0.70
CA GLY A 1171 7.41 25.06 -1.87
C GLY A 1171 6.90 23.98 -2.84
N GLU A 1172 6.37 22.88 -2.30
CA GLU A 1172 5.72 21.82 -3.06
C GLU A 1172 4.56 21.25 -2.24
N ILE A 1173 3.32 21.50 -2.67
CA ILE A 1173 2.11 21.03 -1.99
C ILE A 1173 1.38 20.05 -2.92
N PRO A 1174 1.34 18.75 -2.60
CA PRO A 1174 0.52 17.81 -3.36
C PRO A 1174 -0.95 18.23 -3.27
N GLU A 1175 -1.71 18.08 -4.35
CA GLU A 1175 -3.10 18.54 -4.47
C GLU A 1175 -4.00 18.10 -3.31
N GLY A 1176 -3.80 16.88 -2.78
CA GLY A 1176 -4.54 16.34 -1.63
C GLY A 1176 -4.25 16.98 -0.27
N TYR A 1177 -3.28 17.89 -0.17
CA TYR A 1177 -2.90 18.59 1.07
C TYR A 1177 -3.08 20.12 0.99
N GLN A 1178 -3.70 20.63 -0.07
CA GLN A 1178 -4.02 22.05 -0.19
C GLN A 1178 -5.01 22.48 0.90
N LEU A 1179 -4.78 23.67 1.46
CA LEU A 1179 -5.68 24.26 2.44
C LEU A 1179 -6.94 24.79 1.75
N LEU A 1180 -8.08 24.28 2.18
CA LEU A 1180 -9.40 24.73 1.77
C LEU A 1180 -10.07 25.47 2.92
N LEU A 1181 -10.43 26.73 2.70
CA LEU A 1181 -11.31 27.48 3.60
C LEU A 1181 -12.74 27.38 3.11
N VAL A 1182 -13.65 27.02 4.00
CA VAL A 1182 -15.09 26.92 3.74
C VAL A 1182 -15.83 27.76 4.78
N THR A 1183 -16.49 28.82 4.34
CA THR A 1183 -17.40 29.60 5.20
C THR A 1183 -18.83 29.15 4.94
N THR A 1184 -19.52 28.76 6.01
CA THR A 1184 -20.92 28.35 5.97
C THR A 1184 -21.86 29.56 6.05
N ARG A 1185 -23.09 29.41 5.56
CA ARG A 1185 -24.15 30.43 5.65
C ARG A 1185 -24.55 30.72 7.10
N GLY A 1186 -24.33 29.78 8.01
CA GLY A 1186 -24.47 29.97 9.46
C GLY A 1186 -23.34 30.79 10.11
N GLY A 1187 -22.41 31.34 9.32
CA GLY A 1187 -21.33 32.22 9.78
C GLY A 1187 -20.10 31.48 10.34
N GLN A 1188 -20.03 30.15 10.19
CA GLN A 1188 -18.90 29.35 10.64
C GLN A 1188 -17.84 29.24 9.53
N THR A 1189 -16.57 29.49 9.83
CA THR A 1189 -15.47 29.24 8.90
C THR A 1189 -14.67 28.00 9.33
N LEU A 1190 -14.58 27.02 8.43
CA LEU A 1190 -13.81 25.79 8.56
C LEU A 1190 -12.53 25.88 7.72
N ALA A 1191 -11.41 25.44 8.29
CA ALA A 1191 -10.10 25.42 7.63
C ALA A 1191 -9.54 23.99 7.67
N GLY A 1192 -9.35 23.36 6.50
CA GLY A 1192 -8.91 21.97 6.44
C GLY A 1192 -8.49 21.52 5.05
N THR A 1193 -8.14 20.24 4.90
CA THR A 1193 -7.83 19.62 3.60
C THR A 1193 -9.02 18.82 3.10
N LEU A 1194 -9.19 18.72 1.78
CA LEU A 1194 -10.32 17.99 1.19
C LEU A 1194 -10.10 16.48 1.27
N ALA A 1195 -10.97 15.75 2.00
CA ALA A 1195 -10.94 14.29 2.09
C ALA A 1195 -11.69 13.63 0.94
N SER A 1196 -12.90 14.11 0.65
CA SER A 1196 -13.77 13.63 -0.43
C SER A 1196 -14.79 14.71 -0.78
N GLU A 1197 -15.34 14.65 -1.98
CA GLU A 1197 -16.37 15.58 -2.45
C GLU A 1197 -17.28 14.86 -3.43
N ASN A 1198 -18.58 15.08 -3.34
CA ASN A 1198 -19.58 14.69 -4.34
C ASN A 1198 -20.47 15.91 -4.67
N ASP A 1199 -21.58 15.71 -5.36
CA ASP A 1199 -22.45 16.82 -5.80
C ASP A 1199 -23.19 17.53 -4.67
N GLN A 1200 -23.40 16.86 -3.53
CA GLN A 1200 -24.16 17.40 -2.40
C GLN A 1200 -23.28 17.89 -1.24
N GLN A 1201 -22.12 17.26 -1.04
CA GLN A 1201 -21.31 17.44 0.16
C GLN A 1201 -19.82 17.39 -0.13
N LEU A 1202 -19.05 18.04 0.74
CA LEU A 1202 -17.62 17.87 0.83
C LEU A 1202 -17.25 17.44 2.25
N VAL A 1203 -16.23 16.61 2.38
CA VAL A 1203 -15.68 16.16 3.66
C VAL A 1203 -14.32 16.80 3.82
N LEU A 1204 -14.17 17.63 4.84
CA LEU A 1204 -12.91 18.25 5.23
C LEU A 1204 -12.24 17.44 6.33
N ARG A 1205 -10.92 17.29 6.23
CA ARG A 1205 -10.10 16.98 7.40
C ARG A 1205 -9.76 18.32 8.04
N VAL A 1206 -10.35 18.58 9.20
CA VAL A 1206 -10.11 19.79 10.00
C VAL A 1206 -9.26 19.41 11.21
N VAL A 1207 -8.24 20.21 11.51
CA VAL A 1207 -7.33 19.93 12.63
C VAL A 1207 -8.12 19.81 13.94
N GLY A 1208 -7.87 18.77 14.73
CA GLY A 1208 -8.52 18.58 16.04
C GLY A 1208 -9.97 18.09 16.01
N LEU A 1209 -10.56 17.94 14.82
CA LEU A 1209 -11.90 17.40 14.62
C LEU A 1209 -11.84 16.09 13.82
N PRO A 1210 -12.78 15.14 14.05
CA PRO A 1210 -13.06 14.10 13.07
C PRO A 1210 -13.39 14.72 11.70
N PRO A 1211 -13.28 13.97 10.58
CA PRO A 1211 -13.65 14.47 9.26
C PRO A 1211 -15.03 15.13 9.29
N VAL A 1212 -15.05 16.42 8.92
CA VAL A 1212 -16.23 17.27 8.98
C VAL A 1212 -16.88 17.26 7.61
N THR A 1213 -18.08 16.71 7.55
CA THR A 1213 -18.93 16.81 6.36
C THR A 1213 -19.64 18.16 6.36
N VAL A 1214 -19.59 18.84 5.21
CA VAL A 1214 -20.28 20.12 4.95
C VAL A 1214 -21.13 19.95 3.71
N ALA A 1215 -22.44 20.20 3.84
CA ALA A 1215 -23.34 20.25 2.70
C ALA A 1215 -23.01 21.48 1.83
N LYS A 1216 -22.94 21.30 0.51
CA LYS A 1216 -22.61 22.38 -0.44
C LYS A 1216 -23.64 23.51 -0.42
N SER A 1217 -24.91 23.21 -0.14
CA SER A 1217 -25.98 24.21 0.05
C SER A 1217 -25.65 25.20 1.16
N GLU A 1218 -24.97 24.75 2.21
CA GLU A 1218 -24.57 25.58 3.34
C GLU A 1218 -23.31 26.40 3.08
N ILE A 1219 -22.59 26.15 2.00
CA ILE A 1219 -21.35 26.87 1.71
C ILE A 1219 -21.70 28.26 1.17
N GLN A 1220 -21.32 29.30 1.92
CA GLN A 1220 -21.37 30.69 1.46
C GLN A 1220 -20.19 31.00 0.55
N SER A 1221 -18.98 30.55 0.91
CA SER A 1221 -17.78 30.71 0.09
C SER A 1221 -16.79 29.57 0.32
N ARG A 1222 -16.05 29.24 -0.74
CA ARG A 1222 -14.92 28.30 -0.70
C ARG A 1222 -13.70 28.94 -1.35
N GLU A 1223 -12.53 28.76 -0.74
CA GLU A 1223 -11.29 29.35 -1.21
C GLU A 1223 -10.16 28.32 -1.04
N SER A 1224 -9.56 27.88 -2.14
CA SER A 1224 -8.32 27.09 -2.09
C SER A 1224 -7.16 28.06 -1.98
N ILE A 1225 -6.35 27.91 -0.94
CA ILE A 1225 -5.21 28.77 -0.70
C ILE A 1225 -3.95 28.06 -1.22
N PRO A 1226 -3.16 28.68 -2.12
CA PRO A 1226 -1.92 28.09 -2.66
C PRO A 1226 -0.78 28.05 -1.63
N THR A 1227 -1.09 28.10 -0.34
CA THR A 1227 -0.13 28.04 0.76
C THR A 1227 -0.48 26.88 1.66
N SER A 1228 0.55 26.25 2.23
CA SER A 1228 0.36 25.08 3.10
C SER A 1228 -0.37 25.48 4.38
N MET A 1229 -1.18 24.56 4.93
CA MET A 1229 -1.77 24.72 6.25
C MET A 1229 -0.70 24.85 7.35
N MET A 1230 0.49 24.32 7.11
CA MET A 1230 1.66 24.49 7.95
C MET A 1230 2.20 25.94 7.87
N PRO A 1231 2.37 26.65 8.99
CA PRO A 1231 2.86 28.03 8.98
C PRO A 1231 4.31 28.18 8.55
N GLU A 1232 4.59 29.19 7.72
CA GLU A 1232 5.96 29.70 7.57
C GLU A 1232 6.41 30.34 8.89
N GLY A 1233 7.67 30.16 9.29
CA GLY A 1233 8.20 30.74 10.52
C GLY A 1233 7.86 29.99 11.81
N LEU A 1234 7.35 28.75 11.75
CA LEU A 1234 7.07 27.90 12.92
C LEU A 1234 8.21 27.89 13.95
N LEU A 1235 9.46 27.77 13.49
CA LEU A 1235 10.62 27.72 14.36
C LEU A 1235 10.97 29.06 15.01
N ALA A 1236 10.58 30.19 14.41
CA ALA A 1236 10.92 31.53 14.93
C ALA A 1236 10.16 31.87 16.22
N SER A 1237 9.03 31.20 16.47
CA SER A 1237 8.26 31.31 17.72
C SER A 1237 8.83 30.46 18.87
N LEU A 1238 9.83 29.64 18.60
CA LEU A 1238 10.45 28.74 19.58
C LEU A 1238 11.80 29.30 20.03
N ARG A 1239 12.16 29.07 21.31
CA ARG A 1239 13.52 29.37 21.78
C ARG A 1239 14.50 28.44 21.08
N ASP A 1240 15.73 28.90 20.87
CA ASP A 1240 16.79 28.09 20.24
C ASP A 1240 16.94 26.69 20.85
N ARG A 1241 16.80 26.60 22.18
CA ARG A 1241 16.80 25.33 22.88
C ARG A 1241 15.61 24.43 22.52
N ASP A 1242 14.41 24.98 22.41
CA ASP A 1242 13.21 24.24 22.01
C ASP A 1242 13.28 23.80 20.54
N VAL A 1243 13.95 24.57 19.67
CA VAL A 1243 14.22 24.17 18.27
C VAL A 1243 15.19 22.99 18.24
N ILE A 1244 16.30 23.05 18.98
CA ILE A 1244 17.25 21.93 19.11
C ILE A 1244 16.54 20.68 19.64
N ASP A 1245 15.75 20.83 20.69
CA ASP A 1245 15.01 19.74 21.31
C ASP A 1245 13.93 19.16 20.37
N LEU A 1246 13.17 20.02 19.67
CA LEU A 1246 12.17 19.63 18.68
C LEU A 1246 12.80 18.86 17.52
N ILE A 1247 13.86 19.39 16.90
CA ILE A 1247 14.52 18.73 15.77
C ILE A 1247 15.19 17.44 16.24
N ARG A 1248 15.80 17.42 17.43
CA ARG A 1248 16.31 16.19 18.05
C ARG A 1248 15.21 15.16 18.22
N TYR A 1249 14.05 15.55 18.74
CA TYR A 1249 12.88 14.68 18.86
C TYR A 1249 12.35 14.22 17.49
N LEU A 1250 12.22 15.13 16.51
CA LEU A 1250 11.83 14.80 15.14
C LEU A 1250 12.85 13.87 14.45
N ARG A 1251 14.12 13.85 14.85
CA ARG A 1251 15.13 12.89 14.36
C ARG A 1251 15.13 11.55 15.11
N THR A 1252 14.28 11.36 16.12
CA THR A 1252 14.19 10.08 16.85
C THR A 1252 13.65 8.96 15.93
N THR A 1253 13.90 7.71 16.29
CA THR A 1253 13.43 6.52 15.54
C THR A 1253 12.25 5.81 16.22
N LYS A 1254 11.76 6.38 17.32
CA LYS A 1254 10.84 5.74 18.28
C LYS A 1254 10.12 6.78 19.12
N GLN A 1255 8.91 6.48 19.58
CA GLN A 1255 8.18 7.34 20.49
C GLN A 1255 8.95 7.51 21.83
N VAL A 1256 8.97 8.74 22.33
CA VAL A 1256 9.67 9.15 23.57
C VAL A 1256 8.61 9.30 24.65
N ALA A 1257 8.80 8.91 25.91
CA ALA A 1257 7.75 9.09 26.92
C ALA A 1257 7.35 10.57 27.07
N LYS A 1258 6.08 10.85 27.36
CA LYS A 1258 5.65 12.23 27.68
C LYS A 1258 6.47 12.71 28.89
N PRO A 1259 6.88 14.00 28.94
CA PRO A 1259 7.41 14.54 30.18
C PRO A 1259 6.36 14.39 31.28
N GLU A 1260 6.80 13.97 32.47
CA GLU A 1260 5.96 13.87 33.67
C GLU A 1260 5.39 15.23 34.07
#